data_AF-A0A3B9K182-F1
#
_entry.id   AF-A0A3B9K182-F1
#
_cell.length_a   1.000
_cell.length_b   1.000
_cell.length_c   1.000
_cell.angle_alpha   90.00
_cell.angle_beta   90.00
_cell.angle_gamma   90.00
#
_symmetry.space_group_name_H-M   'P 1'
#
loop_
_entity.id
_entity.type
_entity.pdbx_description
1 polymer ?
#
loop_
_entity_poly.entity_id
_entity_poly.type
_entity_poly.pdbx_seq_one_letter_code
_entity_poly.pdbx_strand_id
1 'polypeptide(L)'
;MLFSGVSETYSGGESSDSQADDAKTQAIKKINDGLTQYLQPLGVQIQVVDVTESQGKLDFTAAIDLKQSPNLQKLFTATGVTGKNVQDLKLQGTIDSNLLSQSPSDLIKAINIKAPLKQIRLPGISAQQLAFAKPFFVISGKAPDNMKQFAATDPQQAVWIAIGADANLKIGNQEHKFGGNIIVGQDSKTKQKTVELVGVLDDPKKLFSFKGLEAQSFSIDAKYEDKKWDITFVGEVKINKASANFSMNSQKIKGKQIYVTTIESKDLKVSDLIGAGAPATFKEIEITKLEITGSDATAHIKFKGKENVELVAFHPTPQSYTHVAIILDSIGFDDLIPQLGSTPLKGSSLDNFALVYVPGQGEKGFDLKKLPTNSTLASTIKKVSGQDKVDFGKGVHFFANLDIKSSGEFKTILKSVGLDRETHFPLMGSMDPSIFGQKKGSKPKTQGLNFSAPLPKLKLPGVPAQQFAFEKPIFSINGDAPEHVSKGQLEQFGQDQQIWVEIGATLEVKFGDKPQTIDSYFIFGKDKASQAMVVDILGTAKSSKGIFSFPGLEADNLNIEAEYTKDAGGKVAWNLKFGGQGKINGKELSFSTTYDTSSKEYMVDLIDKDLSVADVFGSAGAAVPGFKDLKITEV
;
A
#
# COMPACT_ATOMS: atom_id res chain seq x y z
N MET A 1 31.80 114.97 50.05
CA MET A 1 30.73 114.41 50.90
C MET A 1 30.11 113.22 50.18
N LEU A 2 30.32 112.02 50.74
CA LEU A 2 29.52 110.78 50.72
C LEU A 2 29.11 110.07 49.40
N PHE A 3 29.82 108.96 49.11
CA PHE A 3 29.39 107.55 48.82
C PHE A 3 27.86 107.26 48.67
N SER A 4 27.33 106.25 47.95
CA SER A 4 27.81 105.05 47.21
C SER A 4 26.57 104.31 46.66
N GLY A 5 26.72 103.48 45.62
CA GLY A 5 25.77 102.39 45.34
C GLY A 5 25.69 101.95 43.87
N VAL A 6 26.59 101.04 43.47
CA VAL A 6 26.55 100.29 42.20
C VAL A 6 25.79 98.98 42.44
N SER A 7 24.91 98.57 41.53
CA SER A 7 24.43 97.18 41.44
C SER A 7 24.63 96.65 40.02
N GLU A 8 25.54 95.68 39.89
CA GLU A 8 25.69 94.82 38.72
C GLU A 8 24.49 93.87 38.60
N THR A 9 23.96 93.67 37.40
CA THR A 9 23.12 92.51 37.08
C THR A 9 23.85 91.60 36.10
N TYR A 10 24.18 90.43 36.63
CA TYR A 10 24.68 89.23 35.96
C TYR A 10 23.65 88.70 34.94
N SER A 11 24.02 88.57 33.67
CA SER A 11 23.29 87.74 32.69
C SER A 11 23.90 86.34 32.70
N GLY A 12 23.21 85.39 33.34
CA GLY A 12 23.59 83.98 33.34
C GLY A 12 23.51 83.37 31.94
N GLY A 13 24.56 82.65 31.54
CA GLY A 13 24.53 81.80 30.36
C GLY A 13 23.69 80.55 30.64
N GLU A 14 22.75 80.26 29.74
CA GLU A 14 22.09 78.95 29.69
C GLU A 14 23.10 77.90 29.20
N SER A 15 23.23 76.84 29.99
CA SER A 15 24.12 75.69 29.75
C SER A 15 23.70 74.88 28.52
N SER A 16 24.67 74.39 27.74
CA SER A 16 24.50 73.45 26.62
C SER A 16 23.67 72.19 26.95
N ASP A 17 23.56 71.84 28.23
CA ASP A 17 22.79 70.70 28.71
C ASP A 17 21.26 70.90 28.57
N SER A 18 20.75 72.14 28.60
CA SER A 18 19.28 72.39 28.51
C SER A 18 18.73 72.23 27.08
N GLN A 19 19.53 72.54 26.06
CA GLN A 19 19.16 72.37 24.65
C GLN A 19 19.21 70.90 24.21
N ALA A 20 20.13 70.11 24.78
CA ALA A 20 20.22 68.67 24.54
C ALA A 20 19.03 67.90 25.14
N ASP A 21 18.58 68.29 26.35
CA ASP A 21 17.40 67.70 27.00
C ASP A 21 16.09 68.02 26.25
N ASP A 22 15.96 69.21 25.64
CA ASP A 22 14.78 69.59 24.85
C ASP A 22 14.71 68.80 23.52
N ALA A 23 15.84 68.65 22.81
CA ALA A 23 15.91 67.84 21.59
C ALA A 23 15.58 66.35 21.84
N LYS A 24 16.09 65.79 22.94
CA LYS A 24 15.78 64.42 23.37
C LYS A 24 14.30 64.25 23.70
N THR A 25 13.72 65.21 24.43
CA THR A 25 12.29 65.21 24.79
C THR A 25 11.39 65.29 23.55
N GLN A 26 11.76 66.12 22.58
CA GLN A 26 11.04 66.23 21.30
C GLN A 26 11.15 64.96 20.45
N ALA A 27 12.33 64.30 20.42
CA ALA A 27 12.52 63.03 19.73
C ALA A 27 11.66 61.91 20.36
N ILE A 28 11.67 61.79 21.70
CA ILE A 28 10.83 60.84 22.44
C ILE A 28 9.36 61.05 22.11
N LYS A 29 8.89 62.31 22.15
CA LYS A 29 7.49 62.65 21.85
C LYS A 29 7.10 62.25 20.43
N LYS A 30 7.91 62.61 19.43
CA LYS A 30 7.64 62.27 18.02
C LYS A 30 7.60 60.76 17.76
N ILE A 31 8.54 60.01 18.34
CA ILE A 31 8.55 58.54 18.21
C ILE A 31 7.30 57.94 18.87
N ASN A 32 6.93 58.42 20.07
CA ASN A 32 5.72 57.97 20.77
C ASN A 32 4.43 58.29 20.01
N ASP A 33 4.32 59.48 19.39
CA ASP A 33 3.16 59.87 18.58
C ASP A 33 3.01 58.94 17.36
N GLY A 34 4.11 58.66 16.65
CA GLY A 34 4.12 57.71 15.53
C GLY A 34 3.80 56.28 15.94
N LEU A 35 4.39 55.80 17.05
CA LEU A 35 4.07 54.49 17.61
C LEU A 35 2.58 54.38 17.98
N THR A 36 2.03 55.39 18.65
CA THR A 36 0.63 55.42 19.07
C THR A 36 -0.30 55.35 17.87
N GLN A 37 -0.07 56.15 16.83
CA GLN A 37 -0.90 56.19 15.63
C GLN A 37 -1.05 54.83 14.93
N TYR A 38 0.01 54.02 14.89
CA TYR A 38 0.03 52.76 14.14
C TYR A 38 -0.10 51.50 14.99
N LEU A 39 0.32 51.52 16.25
CA LEU A 39 0.21 50.38 17.16
C LEU A 39 -1.11 50.35 17.95
N GLN A 40 -1.69 51.51 18.27
CA GLN A 40 -2.95 51.57 19.01
C GLN A 40 -4.12 50.90 18.25
N PRO A 41 -4.29 51.06 16.92
CA PRO A 41 -5.28 50.31 16.16
C PRO A 41 -5.04 48.79 16.17
N LEU A 42 -3.79 48.37 16.43
CA LEU A 42 -3.42 46.97 16.62
C LEU A 42 -3.55 46.52 18.08
N GLY A 43 -4.12 47.34 18.97
CA GLY A 43 -4.27 47.02 20.39
C GLY A 43 -2.93 46.79 21.08
N VAL A 44 -1.93 47.60 20.73
CA VAL A 44 -0.57 47.57 21.29
C VAL A 44 -0.19 48.97 21.75
N GLN A 45 0.30 49.07 22.99
CA GLN A 45 0.74 50.32 23.60
C GLN A 45 2.18 50.21 24.09
N ILE A 46 3.03 51.07 23.53
CA ILE A 46 4.46 51.12 23.79
C ILE A 46 4.84 52.57 24.02
N GLN A 47 5.70 52.78 25.01
CA GLN A 47 6.23 54.10 25.35
C GLN A 47 7.75 54.06 25.32
N VAL A 48 8.35 54.93 24.53
CA VAL A 48 9.78 55.21 24.56
C VAL A 48 10.13 55.88 25.87
N VAL A 49 11.12 55.31 26.56
CA VAL A 49 11.59 55.74 27.89
C VAL A 49 12.90 56.50 27.78
N ASP A 50 13.74 56.15 26.81
CA ASP A 50 15.04 56.77 26.61
C ASP A 50 15.46 56.74 25.13
N VAL A 51 16.26 57.72 24.71
CA VAL A 51 16.80 57.85 23.36
C VAL A 51 18.27 58.30 23.44
N THR A 52 19.12 57.70 22.63
CA THR A 52 20.53 58.08 22.43
C THR A 52 20.77 58.26 20.94
N GLU A 53 21.42 59.37 20.55
CA GLU A 53 21.78 59.62 19.16
C GLU A 53 23.25 59.26 18.91
N SER A 54 23.51 58.54 17.83
CA SER A 54 24.87 58.23 17.36
C SER A 54 24.89 58.09 15.84
N GLN A 55 25.78 58.83 15.18
CA GLN A 55 26.03 58.75 13.72
C GLN A 55 24.75 58.86 12.86
N GLY A 56 23.85 59.79 13.20
CA GLY A 56 22.59 60.00 12.47
C GLY A 56 21.52 58.94 12.73
N LYS A 57 21.72 58.05 13.71
CA LYS A 57 20.72 57.08 14.18
C LYS A 57 20.33 57.37 15.61
N LEU A 58 19.05 57.18 15.91
CA LEU A 58 18.47 57.25 17.24
C LEU A 58 18.20 55.83 17.72
N ASP A 59 18.97 55.38 18.69
CA ASP A 59 18.71 54.16 19.44
C ASP A 59 17.82 54.51 20.64
N PHE A 60 16.77 53.75 20.85
CA PHE A 60 15.80 54.04 21.90
C PHE A 60 15.43 52.80 22.68
N THR A 61 15.12 53.01 23.97
CA THR A 61 14.52 51.97 24.82
C THR A 61 13.05 52.26 25.03
N ALA A 62 12.24 51.21 25.04
CA ALA A 62 10.80 51.34 25.24
C ALA A 62 10.26 50.34 26.26
N ALA A 63 9.13 50.68 26.85
CA ALA A 63 8.36 49.84 27.76
C ALA A 63 6.99 49.53 27.15
N ILE A 64 6.49 48.31 27.41
CA ILE A 64 5.16 47.87 26.99
C ILE A 64 4.18 48.12 28.13
N ASP A 65 3.06 48.79 27.86
CA ASP A 65 1.90 48.68 28.75
C ASP A 65 1.09 47.44 28.36
N LEU A 66 1.40 46.33 29.04
CA LEU A 66 0.73 45.08 28.78
C LEU A 66 -0.76 45.14 29.06
N LYS A 67 -1.22 45.87 30.08
CA LYS A 67 -2.63 45.91 30.48
C LYS A 67 -3.48 46.52 29.37
N GLN A 68 -2.92 47.48 28.63
CA GLN A 68 -3.55 48.14 27.51
C GLN A 68 -3.19 47.52 26.14
N SER A 69 -2.49 46.38 26.14
CA SER A 69 -2.08 45.67 24.92
C SER A 69 -2.74 44.29 24.79
N PRO A 70 -4.06 44.17 24.59
CA PRO A 70 -4.78 42.89 24.58
C PRO A 70 -4.27 41.91 23.51
N ASN A 71 -3.80 42.40 22.36
CA ASN A 71 -3.26 41.54 21.30
C ASN A 71 -1.86 41.02 21.64
N LEU A 72 -1.04 41.79 22.36
CA LEU A 72 0.23 41.27 22.92
C LEU A 72 -0.03 40.27 24.04
N GLN A 73 -1.04 40.49 24.90
CA GLN A 73 -1.43 39.50 25.90
C GLN A 73 -1.85 38.18 25.24
N LYS A 74 -2.62 38.24 24.14
CA LYS A 74 -3.01 37.06 23.36
C LYS A 74 -1.78 36.35 22.78
N LEU A 75 -0.86 37.09 22.16
CA LEU A 75 0.39 36.56 21.61
C LEU A 75 1.27 35.89 22.68
N PHE A 76 1.50 36.56 23.82
CA PHE A 76 2.31 36.01 24.92
C PHE A 76 1.64 34.80 25.58
N THR A 77 0.31 34.80 25.71
CA THR A 77 -0.43 33.64 26.18
C THR A 77 -0.28 32.46 25.21
N ALA A 78 -0.41 32.70 23.90
CA ALA A 78 -0.25 31.68 22.86
C ALA A 78 1.17 31.08 22.81
N THR A 79 2.17 31.82 23.28
CA THR A 79 3.58 31.42 23.26
C THR A 79 4.14 31.06 24.64
N GLY A 80 3.27 30.99 25.67
CA GLY A 80 3.66 30.64 27.03
C GLY A 80 4.63 31.62 27.68
N VAL A 81 4.74 32.84 27.13
CA VAL A 81 5.52 33.92 27.72
C VAL A 81 4.73 34.50 28.88
N THR A 82 5.21 34.29 30.11
CA THR A 82 4.48 34.67 31.34
C THR A 82 4.84 36.08 31.81
N GLY A 83 3.97 36.69 32.62
CA GLY A 83 4.07 38.11 33.03
C GLY A 83 5.40 38.55 33.62
N LYS A 84 6.12 37.70 34.38
CA LYS A 84 7.47 38.02 34.90
C LYS A 84 8.49 38.18 33.78
N ASN A 85 8.39 37.39 32.71
CA ASN A 85 9.28 37.49 31.55
C ASN A 85 8.96 38.70 30.65
N VAL A 86 7.72 39.21 30.71
CA VAL A 86 7.31 40.38 29.91
C VAL A 86 7.65 41.70 30.60
N GLN A 87 7.54 41.78 31.93
CA GLN A 87 7.89 42.98 32.70
C GLN A 87 9.39 43.33 32.62
N ASP A 88 10.24 42.33 32.39
CA ASP A 88 11.70 42.48 32.24
C ASP A 88 12.13 42.71 30.77
N LEU A 89 11.20 42.79 29.80
CA LEU A 89 11.54 43.00 28.39
C LEU A 89 12.08 44.41 28.18
N LYS A 90 13.38 44.50 27.91
CA LYS A 90 14.01 45.70 27.41
C LYS A 90 13.79 45.77 25.90
N LEU A 91 12.78 46.52 25.47
CA LEU A 91 12.60 46.81 24.05
C LEU A 91 13.68 47.79 23.60
N GLN A 92 14.40 47.43 22.55
CA GLN A 92 15.40 48.28 21.91
C GLN A 92 14.95 48.53 20.48
N GLY A 93 14.84 49.80 20.09
CA GLY A 93 14.56 50.19 18.72
C GLY A 93 15.64 51.10 18.17
N THR A 94 15.72 51.14 16.84
CA THR A 94 16.61 52.07 16.13
C THR A 94 15.80 52.74 15.03
N ILE A 95 16.01 54.04 14.84
CA ILE A 95 15.48 54.79 13.70
C ILE A 95 16.52 55.78 13.16
N ASP A 96 16.48 56.08 11.87
CA ASP A 96 17.29 57.17 11.29
C ASP A 96 16.76 58.53 11.78
N SER A 97 17.64 59.36 12.32
CA SER A 97 17.31 60.70 12.85
C SER A 97 16.60 61.58 11.81
N ASN A 98 16.94 61.43 10.52
CA ASN A 98 16.35 62.18 9.41
C ASN A 98 14.86 61.86 9.18
N LEU A 99 14.35 60.77 9.76
CA LEU A 99 12.95 60.38 9.66
C LEU A 99 12.06 61.12 10.68
N LEU A 100 12.64 61.78 11.69
CA LEU A 100 11.87 62.59 12.65
C LEU A 100 11.23 63.85 12.04
N SER A 101 11.65 64.24 10.84
CA SER A 101 11.06 65.34 10.06
C SER A 101 10.08 64.85 8.98
N GLN A 102 9.94 63.54 8.79
CA GLN A 102 9.07 62.95 7.78
C GLN A 102 7.68 62.62 8.33
N SER A 103 6.79 62.15 7.46
CA SER A 103 5.44 61.76 7.87
C SER A 103 5.48 60.59 8.87
N PRO A 104 4.51 60.46 9.79
CA PRO A 104 4.39 59.29 10.66
C PRO A 104 4.36 57.95 9.90
N SER A 105 3.88 57.96 8.64
CA SER A 105 3.87 56.77 7.78
C SER A 105 5.27 56.33 7.34
N ASP A 106 6.19 57.27 7.11
CA ASP A 106 7.56 56.94 6.72
C ASP A 106 8.39 56.56 7.94
N LEU A 107 8.10 57.19 9.09
CA LEU A 107 8.65 56.85 10.40
C LEU A 107 8.32 55.40 10.77
N ILE A 108 7.06 54.99 10.63
CA ILE A 108 6.64 53.63 11.02
C ILE A 108 7.21 52.55 10.08
N LYS A 109 7.38 52.82 8.78
CA LYS A 109 8.00 51.86 7.84
C LYS A 109 9.46 51.55 8.18
N ALA A 110 10.14 52.47 8.85
CA ALA A 110 11.55 52.32 9.24
C ALA A 110 11.73 51.72 10.64
N ILE A 111 10.64 51.53 11.40
CA ILE A 111 10.75 51.07 12.78
C ILE A 111 11.22 49.62 12.83
N ASN A 112 12.09 49.32 13.79
CA ASN A 112 12.54 47.97 14.09
C ASN A 112 12.86 47.87 15.58
N ILE A 113 11.88 47.46 16.37
CA ILE A 113 12.00 47.24 17.81
C ILE A 113 12.20 45.75 18.05
N LYS A 114 13.20 45.38 18.83
CA LYS A 114 13.52 44.00 19.19
C LYS A 114 13.67 43.84 20.69
N ALA A 115 13.36 42.64 21.18
CA ALA A 115 13.74 42.21 22.52
C ALA A 115 13.99 40.70 22.57
N PRO A 116 15.10 40.23 23.17
CA PRO A 116 15.34 38.82 23.35
C PRO A 116 14.34 38.22 24.35
N LEU A 117 13.85 37.02 24.05
CA LEU A 117 13.01 36.24 24.95
C LEU A 117 13.83 35.09 25.54
N LYS A 118 13.61 34.76 26.82
CA LYS A 118 14.32 33.65 27.48
C LYS A 118 13.87 32.28 26.94
N GLN A 119 12.56 32.10 26.76
CA GLN A 119 11.96 30.86 26.29
C GLN A 119 10.55 31.13 25.76
N ILE A 120 10.10 30.28 24.82
CA ILE A 120 8.70 30.20 24.37
C ILE A 120 8.27 28.73 24.38
N ARG A 121 6.98 28.49 24.63
CA ARG A 121 6.34 27.17 24.59
C ARG A 121 4.92 27.30 24.09
N LEU A 122 4.53 26.47 23.14
CA LEU A 122 3.16 26.45 22.65
C LEU A 122 2.29 25.61 23.58
N PRO A 123 1.23 26.17 24.21
CA PRO A 123 0.33 25.40 25.06
C PRO A 123 -0.24 24.17 24.34
N GLY A 124 -0.17 23.01 24.99
CA GLY A 124 -0.67 21.74 24.42
C GLY A 124 0.31 21.01 23.50
N ILE A 125 1.43 21.64 23.10
CA ILE A 125 2.47 21.02 22.27
C ILE A 125 3.69 20.72 23.12
N SER A 126 4.22 19.50 23.02
CA SER A 126 5.40 19.12 23.80
C SER A 126 6.69 19.68 23.18
N ALA A 127 7.67 20.03 24.01
CA ALA A 127 8.99 20.46 23.54
C ALA A 127 9.76 19.34 22.80
N GLN A 128 9.35 18.07 22.96
CA GLN A 128 9.89 16.95 22.19
C GLN A 128 9.34 16.91 20.76
N GLN A 129 8.16 17.49 20.54
CA GLN A 129 7.52 17.59 19.23
C GLN A 129 8.01 18.81 18.48
N LEU A 130 8.01 19.97 19.14
CA LEU A 130 8.43 21.24 18.55
C LEU A 130 9.16 22.08 19.61
N ALA A 131 10.47 22.28 19.39
CA ALA A 131 11.31 23.08 20.25
C ALA A 131 11.66 24.42 19.58
N PHE A 132 11.85 25.46 20.40
CA PHE A 132 12.24 26.79 19.95
C PHE A 132 13.52 27.24 20.65
N ALA A 133 14.45 27.81 19.89
CA ALA A 133 15.70 28.36 20.37
C ALA A 133 15.85 29.83 19.96
N LYS A 134 16.58 30.59 20.78
CA LYS A 134 16.86 32.02 20.58
C LYS A 134 15.61 32.86 20.21
N PRO A 135 14.48 32.71 20.94
CA PRO A 135 13.30 33.47 20.60
C PRO A 135 13.54 34.97 20.80
N PHE A 136 12.98 35.79 19.92
CA PHE A 136 13.01 37.24 20.04
C PHE A 136 11.65 37.81 19.65
N PHE A 137 11.22 38.82 20.38
CA PHE A 137 10.07 39.64 20.03
C PHE A 137 10.51 40.74 19.06
N VAL A 138 9.71 41.02 18.05
CA VAL A 138 9.97 42.08 17.07
C VAL A 138 8.70 42.84 16.72
N ILE A 139 8.84 44.16 16.59
CA ILE A 139 7.87 45.05 15.96
C ILE A 139 8.59 45.78 14.84
N SER A 140 8.14 45.61 13.60
CA SER A 140 8.87 46.12 12.45
C SER A 140 7.94 46.69 11.38
N GLY A 141 8.31 47.83 10.80
CA GLY A 141 7.64 48.40 9.63
C GLY A 141 7.93 47.63 8.33
N LYS A 142 8.92 46.74 8.37
CA LYS A 142 9.27 45.82 7.28
C LYS A 142 9.02 44.37 7.72
N ALA A 143 8.51 43.55 6.81
CA ALA A 143 8.46 42.11 7.04
C ALA A 143 9.91 41.62 7.31
N PRO A 144 10.14 40.87 8.40
CA PRO A 144 11.43 40.23 8.65
C PRO A 144 11.90 39.40 7.45
N ASP A 145 13.21 39.26 7.23
CA ASP A 145 13.76 38.59 6.04
C ASP A 145 13.25 37.15 5.89
N ASN A 146 13.04 36.44 7.00
CA ASN A 146 12.48 35.10 7.08
C ASN A 146 10.93 35.06 7.01
N MET A 147 10.27 36.20 6.79
CA MET A 147 8.83 36.35 6.64
C MET A 147 8.44 36.97 5.29
N LYS A 148 9.39 37.25 4.38
CA LYS A 148 9.11 37.87 3.07
C LYS A 148 8.06 37.12 2.24
N GLN A 149 8.04 35.79 2.35
CA GLN A 149 7.06 34.93 1.66
C GLN A 149 5.63 35.01 2.23
N PHE A 150 5.48 35.51 3.46
CA PHE A 150 4.21 35.72 4.14
C PHE A 150 3.81 37.19 4.16
N ALA A 151 4.54 38.06 3.46
CA ALA A 151 4.22 39.48 3.36
C ALA A 151 2.80 39.62 2.78
N ALA A 152 1.88 40.15 3.59
CA ALA A 152 0.50 40.28 3.18
C ALA A 152 0.36 41.24 1.99
N THR A 153 -0.56 40.91 1.11
CA THR A 153 -1.05 41.78 0.02
C THR A 153 -1.95 42.91 0.51
N ASP A 154 -2.13 43.07 1.83
CA ASP A 154 -3.02 44.07 2.45
C ASP A 154 -2.25 45.36 2.82
N PRO A 155 -2.59 46.52 2.21
CA PRO A 155 -2.01 47.83 2.55
C PRO A 155 -2.24 48.28 4.01
N GLN A 156 -3.17 47.66 4.76
CA GLN A 156 -3.44 47.97 6.17
C GLN A 156 -2.47 47.29 7.17
N GLN A 157 -1.63 46.34 6.73
CA GLN A 157 -0.57 45.71 7.54
C GLN A 157 0.78 46.45 7.40
N ALA A 158 0.80 47.75 7.73
CA ALA A 158 2.04 48.55 7.70
C ALA A 158 3.06 48.18 8.80
N VAL A 159 2.67 47.38 9.80
CA VAL A 159 3.52 46.98 10.94
C VAL A 159 3.36 45.50 11.26
N TRP A 160 4.49 44.82 11.41
CA TRP A 160 4.61 43.41 11.78
C TRP A 160 4.86 43.28 13.28
N ILE A 161 4.02 42.52 13.97
CA ILE A 161 4.24 42.12 15.37
C ILE A 161 4.44 40.61 15.39
N ALA A 162 5.62 40.18 15.80
CA ALA A 162 5.98 38.77 15.74
C ALA A 162 6.90 38.33 16.88
N ILE A 163 6.91 37.02 17.12
CA ILE A 163 7.97 36.32 17.84
C ILE A 163 8.68 35.42 16.84
N GLY A 164 9.94 35.73 16.54
CA GLY A 164 10.80 34.88 15.72
C GLY A 164 11.62 33.92 16.59
N ALA A 165 11.86 32.72 16.11
CA ALA A 165 12.71 31.74 16.77
C ALA A 165 13.28 30.71 15.79
N ASP A 166 14.41 30.12 16.14
CA ASP A 166 14.91 28.90 15.48
C ASP A 166 14.03 27.74 15.96
N ALA A 167 13.27 27.11 15.07
CA ALA A 167 12.35 26.04 15.42
C ALA A 167 12.91 24.68 14.99
N ASN A 168 12.69 23.67 15.81
CA ASN A 168 13.11 22.29 15.55
C ASN A 168 11.91 21.35 15.72
N LEU A 169 11.43 20.81 14.60
CA LEU A 169 10.32 19.86 14.54
C LEU A 169 10.87 18.44 14.49
N LYS A 170 10.38 17.58 15.38
CA LYS A 170 10.74 16.16 15.40
C LYS A 170 9.67 15.32 14.72
N ILE A 171 10.04 14.66 13.62
CA ILE A 171 9.17 13.71 12.90
C ILE A 171 9.84 12.34 12.95
N GLY A 172 9.22 11.39 13.65
CA GLY A 172 9.84 10.11 13.96
C GLY A 172 11.14 10.30 14.74
N ASN A 173 12.27 9.84 14.16
CA ASN A 173 13.60 9.96 14.75
C ASN A 173 14.43 11.10 14.16
N GLN A 174 13.86 11.90 13.24
CA GLN A 174 14.56 12.99 12.57
C GLN A 174 14.16 14.35 13.14
N GLU A 175 15.12 15.26 13.13
CA GLU A 175 14.97 16.65 13.55
C GLU A 175 15.08 17.56 12.32
N HIS A 176 14.09 18.43 12.14
CA HIS A 176 13.97 19.33 11.02
C HIS A 176 13.99 20.77 11.53
N LYS A 177 15.03 21.52 11.14
CA LYS A 177 15.21 22.92 11.54
C LYS A 177 14.58 23.86 10.53
N PHE A 178 13.83 24.83 11.01
CA PHE A 178 13.21 25.84 10.17
C PHE A 178 13.09 27.16 10.92
N GLY A 179 12.99 28.26 10.17
CA GLY A 179 12.64 29.56 10.74
C GLY A 179 11.17 29.57 11.16
N GLY A 180 10.89 29.61 12.46
CA GLY A 180 9.54 29.70 12.99
C GLY A 180 9.18 31.14 13.34
N ASN A 181 8.06 31.62 12.85
CA ASN A 181 7.54 32.95 13.16
C ASN A 181 6.12 32.85 13.68
N ILE A 182 5.89 33.41 14.87
CA ILE A 182 4.56 33.49 15.47
C ILE A 182 4.09 34.92 15.32
N ILE A 183 3.05 35.13 14.53
CA ILE A 183 2.58 36.45 14.12
C ILE A 183 1.18 36.71 14.68
N VAL A 184 0.88 37.99 14.91
CA VAL A 184 -0.49 38.45 15.12
C VAL A 184 -1.06 38.83 13.76
N GLY A 185 -1.93 37.98 13.22
CA GLY A 185 -2.60 38.17 11.94
C GLY A 185 -3.98 38.81 12.09
N GLN A 186 -4.66 38.93 10.94
CA GLN A 186 -6.07 39.27 10.88
C GLN A 186 -6.75 38.35 9.87
N ASP A 187 -7.79 37.65 10.31
CA ASP A 187 -8.57 36.79 9.44
C ASP A 187 -9.23 37.62 8.33
N SER A 188 -9.05 37.18 7.07
CA SER A 188 -9.46 37.96 5.91
C SER A 188 -10.98 38.16 5.81
N LYS A 189 -11.77 37.23 6.39
CA LYS A 189 -13.23 37.17 6.28
C LYS A 189 -13.92 37.84 7.48
N THR A 190 -13.53 37.46 8.69
CA THR A 190 -14.14 37.91 9.95
C THR A 190 -13.52 39.19 10.47
N LYS A 191 -12.36 39.59 9.91
CA LYS A 191 -11.53 40.71 10.39
C LYS A 191 -11.09 40.57 11.85
N GLN A 192 -11.25 39.38 12.45
CA GLN A 192 -10.78 39.09 13.81
C GLN A 192 -9.27 38.90 13.83
N LYS A 193 -8.62 39.30 14.92
CA LYS A 193 -7.16 39.13 15.08
C LYS A 193 -6.83 37.69 15.48
N THR A 194 -5.99 37.04 14.69
CA THR A 194 -5.54 35.65 14.87
C THR A 194 -4.10 35.63 15.40
N VAL A 195 -3.71 34.55 16.06
CA VAL A 195 -2.29 34.27 16.33
C VAL A 195 -1.95 33.01 15.55
N GLU A 196 -0.98 33.14 14.67
CA GLU A 196 -0.62 32.11 13.69
C GLU A 196 0.86 31.79 13.83
N LEU A 197 1.20 30.50 13.71
CA LEU A 197 2.57 30.05 13.59
C LEU A 197 2.79 29.67 12.13
N VAL A 198 3.74 30.35 11.51
CA VAL A 198 4.16 30.12 10.14
C VAL A 198 5.65 29.78 10.13
N GLY A 199 6.03 28.89 9.23
CA GLY A 199 7.42 28.50 9.06
C GLY A 199 7.57 27.64 7.82
N VAL A 200 8.72 27.74 7.15
CA VAL A 200 9.06 26.93 5.98
C VAL A 200 10.37 26.22 6.24
N LEU A 201 10.41 24.93 5.90
CA LEU A 201 11.59 24.10 6.04
C LEU A 201 12.54 24.32 4.87
N ASP A 202 13.81 24.63 5.16
CA ASP A 202 14.82 24.95 4.15
C ASP A 202 15.19 23.76 3.26
N ASP A 203 15.22 22.54 3.82
CA ASP A 203 15.48 21.29 3.09
C ASP A 203 14.41 20.23 3.44
N PRO A 204 13.29 20.21 2.69
CA PRO A 204 12.21 19.28 2.95
C PRO A 204 12.47 17.87 2.38
N LYS A 205 13.54 17.64 1.62
CA LYS A 205 13.72 16.40 0.84
C LYS A 205 13.83 15.13 1.69
N LYS A 206 14.28 15.25 2.93
CA LYS A 206 14.47 14.12 3.86
C LYS A 206 13.28 13.90 4.80
N LEU A 207 12.18 14.63 4.61
CA LEU A 207 11.01 14.60 5.49
C LEU A 207 10.37 13.21 5.59
N PHE A 208 10.32 12.47 4.49
CA PHE A 208 9.59 11.21 4.41
C PHE A 208 10.53 10.01 4.34
N SER A 209 10.14 8.94 5.03
CA SER A 209 10.78 7.62 4.93
C SER A 209 10.18 6.73 3.84
N PHE A 210 9.03 7.10 3.27
CA PHE A 210 8.41 6.35 2.19
C PHE A 210 9.22 6.53 0.90
N LYS A 211 9.73 5.44 0.35
CA LYS A 211 10.60 5.49 -0.83
C LYS A 211 9.84 6.02 -2.05
N GLY A 212 10.47 6.93 -2.78
CA GLY A 212 9.87 7.60 -3.94
C GLY A 212 8.99 8.79 -3.58
N LEU A 213 8.74 9.08 -2.30
CA LEU A 213 8.07 10.29 -1.85
C LEU A 213 9.10 11.33 -1.39
N GLU A 214 9.08 12.51 -2.01
CA GLU A 214 9.96 13.63 -1.66
C GLU A 214 9.14 14.91 -1.54
N ALA A 215 9.22 15.59 -0.39
CA ALA A 215 8.63 16.92 -0.26
C ALA A 215 9.44 17.94 -1.10
N GLN A 216 8.73 18.72 -1.90
CA GLN A 216 9.26 19.85 -2.65
C GLN A 216 9.13 21.15 -1.83
N SER A 217 8.08 21.25 -1.03
CA SER A 217 7.89 22.32 -0.07
C SER A 217 7.29 21.76 1.22
N PHE A 218 7.53 22.45 2.33
CA PHE A 218 6.95 22.10 3.61
C PHE A 218 6.77 23.38 4.44
N SER A 219 5.54 23.61 4.84
CA SER A 219 5.11 24.77 5.60
C SER A 219 4.29 24.34 6.81
N ILE A 220 4.39 25.12 7.88
CA ILE A 220 3.47 25.02 9.02
C ILE A 220 2.31 25.98 8.79
N ASP A 221 1.09 25.46 8.87
CA ASP A 221 -0.14 26.22 8.99
C ASP A 221 -0.76 25.91 10.36
N ALA A 222 -0.53 26.80 11.30
CA ALA A 222 -0.96 26.60 12.68
C ALA A 222 -1.66 27.84 13.24
N LYS A 223 -2.79 27.61 13.90
CA LYS A 223 -3.65 28.66 14.47
C LYS A 223 -3.88 28.43 15.96
N TYR A 224 -3.87 29.53 16.71
CA TYR A 224 -4.19 29.52 18.13
C TYR A 224 -5.59 30.06 18.40
N GLU A 225 -6.51 29.15 18.73
CA GLU A 225 -7.91 29.43 19.03
C GLU A 225 -8.33 28.61 20.26
N ASP A 226 -9.27 29.13 21.06
CA ASP A 226 -9.79 28.46 22.26
C ASP A 226 -8.72 27.89 23.21
N LYS A 227 -7.63 28.65 23.37
CA LYS A 227 -6.45 28.32 24.20
C LYS A 227 -5.69 27.07 23.76
N LYS A 228 -5.81 26.66 22.50
CA LYS A 228 -5.13 25.50 21.93
C LYS A 228 -4.52 25.86 20.58
N TRP A 229 -3.44 25.16 20.25
CA TRP A 229 -2.86 25.19 18.92
C TRP A 229 -3.46 24.07 18.08
N ASP A 230 -4.03 24.43 16.93
CA ASP A 230 -4.30 23.51 15.84
C ASP A 230 -3.15 23.62 14.85
N ILE A 231 -2.47 22.50 14.56
CA ILE A 231 -1.26 22.47 13.75
C ILE A 231 -1.47 21.50 12.60
N THR A 232 -1.49 22.05 11.38
CA THR A 232 -1.41 21.28 10.15
C THR A 232 -0.11 21.61 9.43
N PHE A 233 0.54 20.58 8.90
CA PHE A 233 1.68 20.77 8.01
C PHE A 233 1.19 20.63 6.58
N VAL A 234 1.60 21.52 5.68
CA VAL A 234 1.15 21.53 4.29
C VAL A 234 2.33 21.70 3.36
N GLY A 235 2.18 21.25 2.13
CA GLY A 235 3.19 21.50 1.11
C GLY A 235 2.93 20.72 -0.17
N GLU A 236 3.94 20.74 -1.02
CA GLU A 236 3.98 20.01 -2.28
C GLU A 236 4.90 18.81 -2.15
N VAL A 237 4.49 17.69 -2.73
CA VAL A 237 5.26 16.45 -2.79
C VAL A 237 5.37 15.97 -4.22
N LYS A 238 6.45 15.23 -4.45
CA LYS A 238 6.63 14.41 -5.62
C LYS A 238 6.62 12.94 -5.21
N ILE A 239 5.68 12.17 -5.76
CA ILE A 239 5.64 10.71 -5.65
C ILE A 239 6.14 10.14 -6.97
N ASN A 240 7.39 9.68 -6.98
CA ASN A 240 8.12 9.26 -8.17
C ASN A 240 8.10 10.35 -9.27
N LYS A 241 7.15 10.29 -10.20
CA LYS A 241 6.98 11.28 -11.28
C LYS A 241 5.76 12.17 -11.12
N ALA A 242 4.82 11.82 -10.26
CA ALA A 242 3.60 12.59 -10.00
C ALA A 242 3.85 13.67 -8.95
N SER A 243 3.25 14.84 -9.12
CA SER A 243 3.29 15.92 -8.12
C SER A 243 1.90 16.09 -7.52
N ALA A 244 1.83 16.36 -6.22
CA ALA A 244 0.58 16.57 -5.51
C ALA A 244 0.78 17.47 -4.28
N ASN A 245 -0.31 18.01 -3.76
CA ASN A 245 -0.30 18.66 -2.46
C ASN A 245 -0.49 17.61 -1.37
N PHE A 246 0.14 17.83 -0.22
CA PHE A 246 -0.09 17.04 0.97
C PHE A 246 -0.51 17.93 2.14
N SER A 247 -1.24 17.31 3.06
CA SER A 247 -1.38 17.77 4.43
C SER A 247 -0.82 16.70 5.35
N MET A 248 -0.28 17.07 6.50
CA MET A 248 0.22 16.13 7.49
C MET A 248 -0.21 16.60 8.87
N ASN A 249 -0.69 15.65 9.66
CA ASN A 249 -1.19 15.90 11.01
C ASN A 249 -0.63 14.88 12.00
N SER A 250 -0.51 15.31 13.24
CA SER A 250 -0.02 14.47 14.32
C SER A 250 -1.19 13.81 15.04
N GLN A 251 -1.18 12.48 15.18
CA GLN A 251 -2.20 11.70 15.87
C GLN A 251 -1.60 10.87 17.02
N LYS A 252 -2.35 10.71 18.11
CA LYS A 252 -1.98 9.77 19.19
C LYS A 252 -2.64 8.42 18.96
N ILE A 253 -1.85 7.42 18.59
CA ILE A 253 -2.30 6.04 18.37
C ILE A 253 -1.60 5.14 19.39
N LYS A 254 -2.37 4.43 20.23
CA LYS A 254 -1.86 3.55 21.30
C LYS A 254 -0.80 4.24 22.19
N GLY A 255 -1.01 5.52 22.51
CA GLY A 255 -0.11 6.33 23.34
C GLY A 255 1.16 6.83 22.65
N LYS A 256 1.41 6.45 21.38
CA LYS A 256 2.52 6.96 20.58
C LYS A 256 2.05 8.08 19.66
N GLN A 257 2.86 9.11 19.53
CA GLN A 257 2.65 10.17 18.54
C GLN A 257 3.06 9.66 17.17
N ILE A 258 2.14 9.70 16.21
CA ILE A 258 2.34 9.27 14.82
C ILE A 258 1.98 10.44 13.91
N TYR A 259 2.75 10.65 12.85
CA TYR A 259 2.44 11.62 11.81
C TYR A 259 1.80 10.90 10.63
N VAL A 260 0.62 11.36 10.23
CA VAL A 260 -0.12 10.84 9.07
C VAL A 260 -0.10 11.90 7.99
N THR A 261 0.44 11.55 6.83
CA THR A 261 0.49 12.41 5.65
C THR A 261 -0.64 12.02 4.71
N THR A 262 -1.50 12.95 4.37
CA THR A 262 -2.63 12.79 3.47
C THR A 262 -2.33 13.49 2.15
N ILE A 263 -2.44 12.76 1.06
CA ILE A 263 -2.30 13.26 -0.31
C ILE A 263 -3.64 13.07 -1.01
N GLU A 264 -4.25 14.16 -1.43
CA GLU A 264 -5.49 14.15 -2.21
C GLU A 264 -5.15 14.66 -3.62
N SER A 265 -5.35 13.79 -4.61
CA SER A 265 -5.07 14.10 -6.01
C SER A 265 -5.99 13.30 -6.90
N LYS A 266 -6.43 13.89 -8.02
CA LYS A 266 -7.20 13.18 -9.04
C LYS A 266 -6.32 12.50 -10.08
N ASP A 267 -5.05 12.89 -10.14
CA ASP A 267 -4.11 12.41 -11.17
C ASP A 267 -3.20 11.29 -10.66
N LEU A 268 -3.24 11.01 -9.35
CA LEU A 268 -2.39 10.00 -8.73
C LEU A 268 -2.89 8.59 -9.06
N LYS A 269 -1.98 7.71 -9.46
CA LYS A 269 -2.29 6.33 -9.84
C LYS A 269 -1.46 5.32 -9.05
N VAL A 270 -1.91 4.08 -9.01
CA VAL A 270 -1.16 2.98 -8.36
C VAL A 270 0.24 2.81 -8.95
N SER A 271 0.39 3.03 -10.26
CA SER A 271 1.70 3.02 -10.91
C SER A 271 2.68 4.05 -10.35
N ASP A 272 2.18 5.19 -9.85
CA ASP A 272 3.03 6.24 -9.28
C ASP A 272 3.55 5.86 -7.90
N LEU A 273 2.89 4.95 -7.16
CA LEU A 273 3.42 4.37 -5.92
C LEU A 273 4.53 3.35 -6.20
N ILE A 274 4.33 2.52 -7.23
CA ILE A 274 5.27 1.47 -7.63
C ILE A 274 6.54 2.10 -8.23
N GLY A 275 6.38 3.14 -9.06
CA GLY A 275 7.47 3.82 -9.73
C GLY A 275 7.95 3.13 -10.99
N ALA A 276 9.27 3.14 -11.22
CA ALA A 276 9.85 2.57 -12.43
C ALA A 276 9.57 1.06 -12.55
N GLY A 277 9.10 0.62 -13.71
CA GLY A 277 8.75 -0.79 -13.95
C GLY A 277 7.32 -1.18 -13.57
N ALA A 278 6.48 -0.23 -13.15
CA ALA A 278 5.07 -0.48 -12.88
C ALA A 278 4.34 -1.08 -14.11
N PRO A 279 3.62 -2.20 -13.96
CA PRO A 279 2.83 -2.79 -15.03
C PRO A 279 1.77 -1.83 -15.57
N ALA A 280 1.49 -1.91 -16.87
CA ALA A 280 0.54 -1.02 -17.54
C ALA A 280 -0.85 -1.02 -16.89
N THR A 281 -1.30 -2.18 -16.38
CA THR A 281 -2.57 -2.34 -15.67
C THR A 281 -2.74 -1.37 -14.49
N PHE A 282 -1.66 -1.08 -13.75
CA PHE A 282 -1.72 -0.18 -12.58
C PHE A 282 -1.78 1.31 -12.96
N LYS A 283 -1.60 1.66 -14.25
CA LYS A 283 -1.75 3.04 -14.75
C LYS A 283 -3.20 3.46 -14.95
N GLU A 284 -4.13 2.50 -14.92
CA GLU A 284 -5.56 2.78 -15.05
C GLU A 284 -6.27 2.87 -13.69
N ILE A 285 -5.56 2.60 -12.59
CA ILE A 285 -6.13 2.59 -11.24
C ILE A 285 -5.79 3.90 -10.53
N GLU A 286 -6.79 4.76 -10.40
CA GLU A 286 -6.69 6.08 -9.75
C GLU A 286 -6.75 5.96 -8.22
N ILE A 287 -6.02 6.85 -7.56
CA ILE A 287 -5.96 7.00 -6.11
C ILE A 287 -6.46 8.40 -5.78
N THR A 288 -7.64 8.50 -5.18
CA THR A 288 -8.24 9.80 -4.82
C THR A 288 -7.64 10.38 -3.55
N LYS A 289 -7.38 9.51 -2.57
CA LYS A 289 -6.79 9.86 -1.28
C LYS A 289 -5.82 8.78 -0.84
N LEU A 290 -4.60 9.20 -0.50
CA LEU A 290 -3.53 8.35 0.01
C LEU A 290 -3.13 8.84 1.41
N GLU A 291 -3.05 7.91 2.35
CA GLU A 291 -2.58 8.17 3.71
C GLU A 291 -1.26 7.43 3.93
N ILE A 292 -0.23 8.14 4.36
CA ILE A 292 1.13 7.62 4.52
C ILE A 292 1.51 7.74 5.98
N THR A 293 1.97 6.63 6.55
CA THR A 293 2.44 6.52 7.92
C THR A 293 3.81 5.84 7.93
N GLY A 294 4.87 6.60 8.18
CA GLY A 294 6.24 6.07 8.16
C GLY A 294 6.66 5.58 6.77
N SER A 295 6.88 4.28 6.61
CA SER A 295 7.31 3.63 5.36
C SER A 295 6.17 3.03 4.55
N ASP A 296 4.94 3.11 5.06
CA ASP A 296 3.77 2.42 4.52
C ASP A 296 2.71 3.44 4.10
N ALA A 297 1.91 3.08 3.11
CA ALA A 297 0.80 3.88 2.63
C ALA A 297 -0.46 3.03 2.45
N THR A 298 -1.62 3.64 2.72
CA THR A 298 -2.94 3.05 2.57
C THR A 298 -3.85 4.01 1.81
N ALA A 299 -4.71 3.48 0.96
CA ALA A 299 -5.70 4.25 0.23
C ALA A 299 -6.98 3.45 0.04
N HIS A 300 -8.04 4.15 -0.36
CA HIS A 300 -9.25 3.53 -0.88
C HIS A 300 -9.39 3.89 -2.35
N ILE A 301 -9.57 2.87 -3.20
CA ILE A 301 -9.62 3.00 -4.65
C ILE A 301 -10.93 2.44 -5.20
N LYS A 302 -11.20 2.77 -6.46
CA LYS A 302 -12.18 2.05 -7.27
C LYS A 302 -11.45 0.97 -8.07
N PHE A 303 -11.90 -0.27 -7.96
CA PHE A 303 -11.28 -1.39 -8.67
C PHE A 303 -12.35 -2.34 -9.19
N LYS A 304 -12.32 -2.62 -10.51
CA LYS A 304 -13.24 -3.56 -11.19
C LYS A 304 -14.73 -3.34 -10.83
N GLY A 305 -15.16 -2.08 -10.78
CA GLY A 305 -16.55 -1.71 -10.46
C GLY A 305 -16.90 -1.73 -8.96
N LYS A 306 -15.97 -2.11 -8.09
CA LYS A 306 -16.10 -2.01 -6.64
C LYS A 306 -15.56 -0.68 -6.14
N GLU A 307 -16.29 -0.04 -5.25
CA GLU A 307 -15.91 1.20 -4.58
C GLU A 307 -15.24 0.90 -3.24
N ASN A 308 -14.47 1.87 -2.71
CA ASN A 308 -13.85 1.80 -1.40
C ASN A 308 -12.99 0.54 -1.17
N VAL A 309 -12.27 0.12 -2.20
CA VAL A 309 -11.36 -1.04 -2.16
C VAL A 309 -10.06 -0.63 -1.49
N GLU A 310 -9.61 -1.40 -0.50
CA GLU A 310 -8.37 -1.11 0.23
C GLU A 310 -7.15 -1.35 -0.68
N LEU A 311 -6.28 -0.34 -0.77
CA LEU A 311 -4.98 -0.39 -1.41
C LEU A 311 -3.92 -0.17 -0.34
N VAL A 312 -2.85 -0.97 -0.39
CA VAL A 312 -1.73 -0.87 0.54
C VAL A 312 -0.44 -0.82 -0.27
N ALA A 313 0.47 0.08 0.09
CA ALA A 313 1.82 0.12 -0.46
C ALA A 313 2.85 0.08 0.67
N PHE A 314 3.84 -0.80 0.57
CA PHE A 314 4.78 -1.05 1.65
C PHE A 314 6.14 -1.54 1.15
N HIS A 315 7.11 -1.54 2.05
CA HIS A 315 8.49 -1.92 1.77
C HIS A 315 8.94 -3.00 2.76
N PRO A 316 9.04 -4.29 2.35
CA PRO A 316 9.57 -5.36 3.19
C PRO A 316 10.91 -5.04 3.88
N THR A 317 11.77 -4.30 3.18
CA THR A 317 13.06 -3.81 3.68
C THR A 317 13.30 -2.40 3.15
N PRO A 318 14.18 -1.59 3.77
CA PRO A 318 14.46 -0.24 3.27
C PRO A 318 14.98 -0.18 1.81
N GLN A 319 15.58 -1.27 1.33
CA GLN A 319 16.14 -1.37 -0.02
C GLN A 319 15.14 -1.91 -1.06
N SER A 320 14.03 -2.54 -0.64
CA SER A 320 13.08 -3.16 -1.55
C SER A 320 12.40 -2.13 -2.45
N TYR A 321 11.87 -2.58 -3.58
CA TYR A 321 10.89 -1.80 -4.34
C TYR A 321 9.57 -1.72 -3.55
N THR A 322 8.71 -0.77 -3.92
CA THR A 322 7.37 -0.65 -3.35
C THR A 322 6.54 -1.87 -3.76
N HIS A 323 6.11 -2.66 -2.77
CA HIS A 323 5.10 -3.69 -2.97
C HIS A 323 3.73 -3.05 -2.85
N VAL A 324 2.78 -3.51 -3.65
CA VAL A 324 1.40 -3.01 -3.62
C VAL A 324 0.44 -4.16 -3.43
N ALA A 325 -0.56 -3.99 -2.57
CA ALA A 325 -1.65 -4.94 -2.42
C ALA A 325 -3.02 -4.30 -2.60
N ILE A 326 -3.95 -5.04 -3.19
CA ILE A 326 -5.36 -4.68 -3.33
C ILE A 326 -6.16 -5.72 -2.55
N ILE A 327 -7.03 -5.26 -1.64
CA ILE A 327 -7.83 -6.13 -0.77
C ILE A 327 -9.32 -5.85 -0.94
N LEU A 328 -10.11 -6.91 -1.11
CA LEU A 328 -11.57 -6.87 -1.22
C LEU A 328 -12.21 -7.98 -0.40
N ASP A 329 -13.41 -7.72 0.13
CA ASP A 329 -14.21 -8.74 0.79
C ASP A 329 -14.69 -9.81 -0.19
N SER A 330 -15.17 -9.41 -1.37
CA SER A 330 -15.62 -10.33 -2.41
C SER A 330 -15.61 -9.71 -3.82
N ILE A 331 -15.26 -10.52 -4.83
CA ILE A 331 -15.31 -10.17 -6.26
C ILE A 331 -15.72 -11.39 -7.11
N GLY A 332 -16.47 -11.18 -8.19
CA GLY A 332 -16.73 -12.25 -9.17
C GLY A 332 -15.42 -12.69 -9.83
N PHE A 333 -15.20 -14.00 -9.97
CA PHE A 333 -13.93 -14.48 -10.50
C PHE A 333 -13.75 -14.08 -11.98
N ASP A 334 -14.83 -14.07 -12.74
CA ASP A 334 -14.88 -13.61 -14.13
C ASP A 334 -14.87 -12.08 -14.28
N ASP A 335 -15.18 -11.31 -13.22
CA ASP A 335 -14.94 -9.86 -13.21
C ASP A 335 -13.43 -9.55 -13.15
N LEU A 336 -12.69 -10.37 -12.41
CA LEU A 336 -11.24 -10.27 -12.30
C LEU A 336 -10.55 -10.77 -13.58
N ILE A 337 -10.90 -11.98 -14.04
CA ILE A 337 -10.33 -12.66 -15.21
C ILE A 337 -11.47 -13.04 -16.17
N PRO A 338 -11.82 -12.18 -17.13
CA PRO A 338 -12.97 -12.39 -18.03
C PRO A 338 -12.97 -13.72 -18.80
N GLN A 339 -11.80 -14.30 -19.06
CA GLN A 339 -11.63 -15.57 -19.76
C GLN A 339 -12.22 -16.75 -18.98
N LEU A 340 -12.31 -16.66 -17.65
CA LEU A 340 -12.92 -17.69 -16.81
C LEU A 340 -14.41 -17.87 -17.08
N GLY A 341 -15.08 -16.89 -17.69
CA GLY A 341 -16.49 -16.99 -18.09
C GLY A 341 -16.79 -18.08 -19.13
N SER A 342 -15.76 -18.68 -19.73
CA SER A 342 -15.86 -19.82 -20.67
C SER A 342 -15.46 -21.18 -20.06
N THR A 343 -15.03 -21.16 -18.80
CA THR A 343 -14.58 -22.34 -18.03
C THR A 343 -15.70 -22.79 -17.08
N PRO A 344 -15.61 -23.98 -16.47
CA PRO A 344 -16.63 -24.40 -15.51
C PRO A 344 -16.70 -23.48 -14.28
N LEU A 345 -15.70 -22.63 -14.04
CA LEU A 345 -15.67 -21.65 -12.95
C LEU A 345 -16.55 -20.42 -13.19
N LYS A 346 -17.27 -20.35 -14.31
CA LYS A 346 -18.22 -19.26 -14.59
C LYS A 346 -19.19 -19.06 -13.41
N GLY A 347 -19.34 -17.82 -12.96
CA GLY A 347 -20.23 -17.44 -11.87
C GLY A 347 -19.71 -17.74 -10.47
N SER A 348 -18.46 -18.23 -10.32
CA SER A 348 -17.79 -18.32 -9.02
C SER A 348 -17.39 -16.93 -8.50
N SER A 349 -17.24 -16.82 -7.19
CA SER A 349 -16.75 -15.61 -6.51
C SER A 349 -15.50 -15.91 -5.69
N LEU A 350 -14.76 -14.85 -5.37
CA LEU A 350 -13.54 -14.88 -4.59
C LEU A 350 -13.76 -14.06 -3.33
N ASP A 351 -13.82 -14.73 -2.18
CA ASP A 351 -14.02 -14.09 -0.89
C ASP A 351 -12.70 -13.92 -0.14
N ASN A 352 -12.59 -12.93 0.75
CA ASN A 352 -11.35 -12.57 1.45
C ASN A 352 -10.18 -12.44 0.45
N PHE A 353 -10.38 -11.64 -0.59
CA PHE A 353 -9.46 -11.54 -1.71
C PHE A 353 -8.33 -10.55 -1.41
N ALA A 354 -7.10 -10.98 -1.66
CA ALA A 354 -5.91 -10.14 -1.69
C ALA A 354 -5.07 -10.43 -2.94
N LEU A 355 -4.67 -9.36 -3.62
CA LEU A 355 -3.73 -9.37 -4.74
C LEU A 355 -2.49 -8.61 -4.31
N VAL A 356 -1.32 -9.23 -4.32
CA VAL A 356 -0.04 -8.62 -3.92
C VAL A 356 0.91 -8.58 -5.10
N TYR A 357 1.33 -7.41 -5.52
CA TYR A 357 2.31 -7.21 -6.57
C TYR A 357 3.72 -6.96 -6.03
N VAL A 358 4.67 -7.74 -6.53
CA VAL A 358 6.09 -7.72 -6.18
C VAL A 358 6.91 -7.42 -7.46
N PRO A 359 7.37 -6.17 -7.66
CA PRO A 359 8.10 -5.76 -8.88
C PRO A 359 9.53 -6.31 -9.00
N GLY A 360 10.14 -6.74 -7.90
CA GLY A 360 11.55 -7.12 -7.81
C GLY A 360 11.80 -8.60 -7.54
N GLN A 361 12.91 -8.89 -6.85
CA GLN A 361 13.18 -10.25 -6.35
C GLN A 361 12.12 -10.65 -5.33
N GLY A 362 11.70 -11.91 -5.40
CA GLY A 362 10.81 -12.48 -4.40
C GLY A 362 11.47 -12.66 -3.03
N GLU A 363 10.67 -12.91 -2.01
CA GLU A 363 11.08 -13.27 -0.65
C GLU A 363 10.41 -14.60 -0.25
N LYS A 364 11.23 -15.60 0.10
CA LYS A 364 10.72 -16.86 0.69
C LYS A 364 10.52 -16.70 2.19
N GLY A 365 9.46 -17.30 2.72
CA GLY A 365 9.12 -17.28 4.13
C GLY A 365 8.85 -15.89 4.68
N PHE A 366 8.28 -15.01 3.85
CA PHE A 366 7.92 -13.65 4.22
C PHE A 366 6.99 -13.66 5.43
N ASP A 367 7.41 -13.00 6.51
CA ASP A 367 6.65 -12.91 7.75
C ASP A 367 5.54 -11.86 7.62
N LEU A 368 4.28 -12.30 7.74
CA LEU A 368 3.11 -11.43 7.63
C LEU A 368 3.09 -10.31 8.68
N LYS A 369 3.86 -10.42 9.77
CA LYS A 369 4.02 -9.34 10.78
C LYS A 369 4.79 -8.13 10.25
N LYS A 370 5.50 -8.27 9.13
CA LYS A 370 6.18 -7.14 8.44
C LYS A 370 5.20 -6.29 7.63
N LEU A 371 3.96 -6.74 7.44
CA LEU A 371 2.96 -5.97 6.71
C LEU A 371 2.46 -4.78 7.54
N PRO A 372 1.94 -3.73 6.87
CA PRO A 372 1.42 -2.55 7.56
C PRO A 372 0.31 -2.92 8.55
N THR A 373 0.45 -2.45 9.79
CA THR A 373 -0.49 -2.78 10.89
C THR A 373 -1.82 -2.03 10.83
N ASN A 374 -1.90 -1.00 10.00
CA ASN A 374 -3.11 -0.22 9.71
C ASN A 374 -3.91 -0.78 8.53
N SER A 375 -3.61 -2.00 8.09
CA SER A 375 -4.25 -2.68 6.96
C SER A 375 -4.85 -4.03 7.35
N THR A 376 -5.84 -4.50 6.59
CA THR A 376 -6.41 -5.85 6.72
C THR A 376 -5.60 -6.95 6.02
N LEU A 377 -4.61 -6.59 5.19
CA LEU A 377 -3.85 -7.49 4.31
C LEU A 377 -3.31 -8.75 5.00
N ALA A 378 -2.64 -8.58 6.14
CA ALA A 378 -2.06 -9.71 6.88
C ALA A 378 -3.13 -10.70 7.35
N SER A 379 -4.27 -10.19 7.80
CA SER A 379 -5.38 -11.02 8.26
C SER A 379 -6.06 -11.74 7.11
N THR A 380 -6.20 -11.10 5.95
CA THR A 380 -6.76 -11.69 4.73
C THR A 380 -5.89 -12.83 4.21
N ILE A 381 -4.57 -12.60 4.08
CA ILE A 381 -3.64 -13.66 3.65
C ILE A 381 -3.64 -14.82 4.64
N LYS A 382 -3.65 -14.55 5.95
CA LYS A 382 -3.67 -15.59 6.98
C LYS A 382 -4.96 -16.42 6.97
N LYS A 383 -6.12 -15.81 6.72
CA LYS A 383 -7.41 -16.52 6.60
C LYS A 383 -7.41 -17.54 5.46
N VAL A 384 -6.75 -17.23 4.34
CA VAL A 384 -6.69 -18.10 3.16
C VAL A 384 -5.57 -19.14 3.30
N SER A 385 -4.34 -18.70 3.59
CA SER A 385 -3.18 -19.59 3.64
C SER A 385 -3.11 -20.47 4.89
N GLY A 386 -3.72 -20.03 6.00
CA GLY A 386 -3.56 -20.65 7.31
C GLY A 386 -2.14 -20.51 7.90
N GLN A 387 -1.25 -19.72 7.28
CA GLN A 387 0.15 -19.59 7.67
C GLN A 387 0.46 -18.17 8.18
N ASP A 388 1.45 -18.07 9.08
CA ASP A 388 2.04 -16.78 9.48
C ASP A 388 3.16 -16.31 8.53
N LYS A 389 3.62 -17.21 7.66
CA LYS A 389 4.66 -16.95 6.66
C LYS A 389 4.21 -17.47 5.30
N VAL A 390 4.48 -16.69 4.25
CA VAL A 390 4.15 -17.04 2.87
C VAL A 390 5.34 -16.77 1.95
N ASP A 391 5.39 -17.46 0.82
CA ASP A 391 6.38 -17.18 -0.22
C ASP A 391 5.83 -16.15 -1.20
N PHE A 392 6.60 -15.11 -1.46
CA PHE A 392 6.33 -14.15 -2.52
C PHE A 392 7.41 -14.29 -3.59
N GLY A 393 7.07 -14.79 -4.77
CA GLY A 393 7.89 -14.67 -5.98
C GLY A 393 7.86 -13.26 -6.59
N LYS A 394 8.58 -13.04 -7.69
CA LYS A 394 8.36 -11.86 -8.55
C LYS A 394 6.99 -11.95 -9.23
N GLY A 395 6.27 -10.83 -9.35
CA GLY A 395 5.00 -10.75 -10.06
C GLY A 395 3.80 -10.57 -9.13
N VAL A 396 2.62 -10.98 -9.58
CA VAL A 396 1.39 -10.89 -8.79
C VAL A 396 1.15 -12.20 -8.06
N HIS A 397 0.86 -12.10 -6.78
CA HIS A 397 0.40 -13.18 -5.91
C HIS A 397 -1.05 -12.97 -5.54
N PHE A 398 -1.75 -14.07 -5.41
CA PHE A 398 -3.18 -14.14 -5.26
C PHE A 398 -3.52 -14.97 -4.02
N PHE A 399 -4.45 -14.48 -3.20
CA PHE A 399 -5.03 -15.21 -2.07
C PHE A 399 -6.53 -14.93 -2.04
N ALA A 400 -7.35 -15.97 -2.09
CA ALA A 400 -8.79 -15.86 -1.88
C ALA A 400 -9.37 -17.21 -1.44
N ASN A 401 -10.57 -17.18 -0.88
CA ASN A 401 -11.43 -18.35 -0.79
C ASN A 401 -12.35 -18.37 -2.00
N LEU A 402 -12.18 -19.35 -2.89
CA LEU A 402 -13.04 -19.57 -4.04
C LEU A 402 -14.40 -20.09 -3.58
N ASP A 403 -15.47 -19.31 -3.75
CA ASP A 403 -16.87 -19.73 -3.54
C ASP A 403 -17.50 -20.14 -4.87
N ILE A 404 -18.01 -21.38 -4.92
CA ILE A 404 -18.56 -22.01 -6.11
C ILE A 404 -20.07 -22.22 -6.03
N LYS A 405 -20.78 -21.71 -5.01
CA LYS A 405 -22.23 -21.92 -4.83
C LYS A 405 -23.05 -21.57 -6.07
N SER A 406 -22.64 -20.52 -6.78
CA SER A 406 -23.30 -20.02 -7.98
C SER A 406 -22.78 -20.66 -9.28
N SER A 407 -21.70 -21.45 -9.22
CA SER A 407 -21.15 -22.17 -10.37
C SER A 407 -21.80 -23.54 -10.49
N GLY A 408 -22.84 -23.64 -11.34
CA GLY A 408 -23.58 -24.89 -11.53
C GLY A 408 -22.74 -26.01 -12.16
N GLU A 409 -21.91 -25.68 -13.16
CA GLU A 409 -21.06 -26.65 -13.86
C GLU A 409 -19.95 -27.17 -12.95
N PHE A 410 -19.22 -26.29 -12.26
CA PHE A 410 -18.15 -26.72 -11.36
C PHE A 410 -18.69 -27.52 -10.16
N LYS A 411 -19.88 -27.18 -9.63
CA LYS A 411 -20.53 -27.99 -8.59
C LYS A 411 -20.85 -29.41 -9.07
N THR A 412 -21.25 -29.56 -10.33
CA THR A 412 -21.51 -30.87 -10.94
C THR A 412 -20.22 -31.67 -11.08
N ILE A 413 -19.14 -30.99 -11.48
CA ILE A 413 -17.77 -31.52 -11.52
C ILE A 413 -17.30 -31.97 -10.13
N LEU A 414 -17.44 -31.16 -9.09
CA LEU A 414 -17.00 -31.55 -7.74
C LEU A 414 -17.78 -32.76 -7.21
N LYS A 415 -19.05 -32.88 -7.56
CA LYS A 415 -19.84 -34.07 -7.25
C LYS A 415 -19.29 -35.32 -7.93
N SER A 416 -18.76 -35.23 -9.15
CA SER A 416 -18.14 -36.39 -9.81
C SER A 416 -16.89 -36.88 -9.08
N VAL A 417 -16.18 -36.00 -8.36
CA VAL A 417 -15.01 -36.37 -7.56
C VAL A 417 -15.31 -36.63 -6.07
N GLY A 418 -16.58 -36.65 -5.68
CA GLY A 418 -17.03 -36.95 -4.32
C GLY A 418 -16.97 -35.79 -3.33
N LEU A 419 -16.96 -34.54 -3.83
CA LEU A 419 -16.90 -33.31 -3.05
C LEU A 419 -18.23 -32.54 -3.12
N ASP A 420 -19.36 -33.22 -2.93
CA ASP A 420 -20.72 -32.70 -3.12
C ASP A 420 -21.12 -31.59 -2.12
N ARG A 421 -20.47 -31.55 -0.96
CA ARG A 421 -20.75 -30.59 0.13
C ARG A 421 -19.78 -29.42 0.17
N GLU A 422 -18.65 -29.54 -0.52
CA GLU A 422 -17.63 -28.51 -0.51
C GLU A 422 -18.04 -27.36 -1.44
N THR A 423 -17.98 -26.15 -0.90
CA THR A 423 -18.43 -24.94 -1.61
C THR A 423 -17.42 -23.81 -1.55
N HIS A 424 -16.38 -23.94 -0.72
CA HIS A 424 -15.33 -22.93 -0.56
C HIS A 424 -13.95 -23.61 -0.50
N PHE A 425 -12.96 -23.04 -1.20
CA PHE A 425 -11.60 -23.57 -1.21
C PHE A 425 -10.56 -22.46 -1.09
N PRO A 426 -9.48 -22.62 -0.30
CA PRO A 426 -8.41 -21.65 -0.25
C PRO A 426 -7.61 -21.70 -1.56
N LEU A 427 -7.79 -20.70 -2.41
CA LEU A 427 -7.13 -20.57 -3.71
C LEU A 427 -5.97 -19.58 -3.59
N MET A 428 -4.78 -20.04 -3.95
CA MET A 428 -3.56 -19.25 -3.89
C MET A 428 -2.74 -19.43 -5.16
N GLY A 429 -1.88 -18.47 -5.48
CA GLY A 429 -0.90 -18.67 -6.53
C GLY A 429 -0.44 -17.36 -7.13
N SER A 430 -0.09 -17.39 -8.40
CA SER A 430 0.49 -16.25 -9.10
C SER A 430 -0.13 -16.02 -10.47
N MET A 431 -0.06 -14.79 -10.93
CA MET A 431 -0.46 -14.43 -12.28
C MET A 431 0.43 -13.34 -12.86
N ASP A 432 0.51 -13.26 -14.18
CA ASP A 432 1.13 -12.12 -14.84
C ASP A 432 0.23 -10.86 -14.66
N PRO A 433 0.79 -9.68 -14.34
CA PRO A 433 -0.01 -8.47 -14.15
C PRO A 433 -0.87 -8.06 -15.36
N SER A 434 -0.51 -8.50 -16.56
CA SER A 434 -1.28 -8.23 -17.78
C SER A 434 -2.57 -9.05 -17.87
N ILE A 435 -2.75 -10.09 -17.05
CA ILE A 435 -3.94 -10.95 -17.07
C ILE A 435 -5.15 -10.21 -16.47
N PHE A 436 -5.03 -9.71 -15.25
CA PHE A 436 -6.16 -9.03 -14.59
C PHE A 436 -6.45 -7.63 -15.16
N GLY A 437 -5.55 -7.08 -15.97
CA GLY A 437 -5.76 -5.83 -16.71
C GLY A 437 -6.55 -5.98 -18.02
N GLN A 438 -6.94 -7.20 -18.40
CA GLN A 438 -7.67 -7.43 -19.65
C GLN A 438 -9.10 -6.89 -19.58
N LYS A 439 -9.50 -6.25 -20.69
CA LYS A 439 -10.88 -5.84 -20.94
C LYS A 439 -11.63 -6.97 -21.61
N LYS A 440 -12.92 -7.09 -21.32
CA LYS A 440 -13.81 -8.06 -21.95
C LYS A 440 -13.74 -7.92 -23.48
N GLY A 441 -13.52 -9.02 -24.21
CA GLY A 441 -13.40 -9.05 -25.68
C GLY A 441 -11.98 -8.84 -26.24
N SER A 442 -10.97 -8.60 -25.41
CA SER A 442 -9.56 -8.56 -25.83
C SER A 442 -9.05 -9.95 -26.25
N LYS A 443 -8.01 -10.03 -27.09
CA LYS A 443 -7.31 -11.30 -27.30
C LYS A 443 -6.81 -11.81 -25.94
N PRO A 444 -7.24 -13.01 -25.51
CA PRO A 444 -6.96 -13.53 -24.19
C PRO A 444 -5.46 -13.79 -24.02
N LYS A 445 -4.89 -13.32 -22.91
CA LYS A 445 -3.58 -13.77 -22.42
C LYS A 445 -3.80 -14.49 -21.10
N THR A 446 -3.47 -15.76 -21.07
CA THR A 446 -3.63 -16.61 -19.89
C THR A 446 -2.29 -17.14 -19.40
N GLN A 447 -1.26 -17.16 -20.26
CA GLN A 447 0.10 -17.57 -19.90
C GLN A 447 0.61 -16.84 -18.64
N GLY A 448 1.14 -17.63 -17.71
CA GLY A 448 1.58 -17.15 -16.40
C GLY A 448 0.49 -17.15 -15.32
N LEU A 449 -0.76 -17.52 -15.64
CA LEU A 449 -1.79 -17.87 -14.66
C LEU A 449 -1.46 -19.22 -14.03
N ASN A 450 -1.30 -19.27 -12.71
CA ASN A 450 -1.11 -20.49 -11.95
C ASN A 450 -1.71 -20.33 -10.55
N PHE A 451 -2.88 -20.90 -10.34
CA PHE A 451 -3.51 -20.97 -9.03
C PHE A 451 -3.69 -22.42 -8.61
N SER A 452 -3.61 -22.66 -7.31
CA SER A 452 -3.85 -23.97 -6.74
C SER A 452 -4.54 -23.88 -5.38
N ALA A 453 -5.26 -24.95 -5.03
CA ALA A 453 -5.90 -25.13 -3.75
C ALA A 453 -5.75 -26.60 -3.32
N PRO A 454 -5.32 -26.89 -2.07
CA PRO A 454 -5.42 -28.23 -1.54
C PRO A 454 -6.90 -28.64 -1.41
N LEU A 455 -7.22 -29.88 -1.76
CA LEU A 455 -8.56 -30.44 -1.63
C LEU A 455 -8.62 -31.52 -0.54
N PRO A 456 -9.82 -31.77 0.03
CA PRO A 456 -10.08 -32.98 0.81
C PRO A 456 -9.90 -34.25 -0.03
N LYS A 457 -9.74 -35.40 0.62
CA LYS A 457 -9.62 -36.70 -0.07
C LYS A 457 -10.81 -36.97 -1.00
N LEU A 458 -10.51 -37.41 -2.23
CA LEU A 458 -11.52 -37.68 -3.25
C LEU A 458 -12.24 -39.01 -2.97
N LYS A 459 -13.53 -39.07 -3.33
CA LYS A 459 -14.37 -40.27 -3.20
C LYS A 459 -15.22 -40.45 -4.46
N LEU A 460 -14.62 -41.07 -5.47
CA LEU A 460 -15.26 -41.24 -6.77
C LEU A 460 -16.50 -42.15 -6.67
N PRO A 461 -17.68 -41.71 -7.14
CA PRO A 461 -18.87 -42.55 -7.20
C PRO A 461 -18.63 -43.82 -8.02
N GLY A 462 -19.00 -44.97 -7.45
CA GLY A 462 -18.84 -46.28 -8.11
C GLY A 462 -17.45 -46.91 -7.99
N VAL A 463 -16.46 -46.20 -7.44
CA VAL A 463 -15.08 -46.70 -7.28
C VAL A 463 -14.87 -47.28 -5.88
N PRO A 464 -14.44 -48.55 -5.73
CA PRO A 464 -14.20 -49.16 -4.43
C PRO A 464 -12.98 -48.56 -3.69
N ALA A 465 -13.22 -47.91 -2.55
CA ALA A 465 -12.18 -47.23 -1.77
C ALA A 465 -11.11 -48.16 -1.17
N GLN A 466 -11.37 -49.47 -1.07
CA GLN A 466 -10.37 -50.45 -0.61
C GLN A 466 -9.31 -50.75 -1.68
N GLN A 467 -9.68 -50.50 -2.94
CA GLN A 467 -8.92 -50.83 -4.14
C GLN A 467 -8.21 -49.62 -4.74
N PHE A 468 -8.85 -48.45 -4.63
CA PHE A 468 -8.37 -47.19 -5.18
C PHE A 468 -8.35 -46.10 -4.10
N ALA A 469 -7.19 -45.50 -3.87
CA ALA A 469 -7.05 -44.38 -2.94
C ALA A 469 -6.40 -43.18 -3.64
N PHE A 470 -7.06 -42.02 -3.58
CA PHE A 470 -6.53 -40.76 -4.09
C PHE A 470 -5.96 -39.95 -2.93
N GLU A 471 -4.67 -39.70 -2.98
CA GLU A 471 -3.92 -39.00 -1.95
C GLU A 471 -3.48 -37.61 -2.43
N LYS A 472 -3.52 -36.66 -1.48
CA LYS A 472 -3.08 -35.25 -1.65
C LYS A 472 -3.64 -34.58 -2.92
N PRO A 473 -4.97 -34.54 -3.11
CA PRO A 473 -5.55 -33.87 -4.27
C PRO A 473 -5.29 -32.36 -4.22
N ILE A 474 -4.89 -31.79 -5.35
CA ILE A 474 -4.64 -30.37 -5.55
C ILE A 474 -5.49 -29.92 -6.73
N PHE A 475 -6.41 -29.00 -6.48
CA PHE A 475 -7.10 -28.26 -7.52
C PHE A 475 -6.17 -27.21 -8.12
N SER A 476 -6.13 -27.08 -9.45
CA SER A 476 -5.31 -26.09 -10.14
C SER A 476 -6.05 -25.38 -11.28
N ILE A 477 -5.67 -24.13 -11.51
CA ILE A 477 -6.12 -23.30 -12.62
C ILE A 477 -4.88 -22.72 -13.29
N ASN A 478 -4.60 -23.16 -14.52
CA ASN A 478 -3.39 -22.82 -15.25
C ASN A 478 -3.71 -22.20 -16.60
N GLY A 479 -2.90 -21.23 -17.02
CA GLY A 479 -3.01 -20.67 -18.37
C GLY A 479 -2.22 -21.42 -19.43
N ASP A 480 -1.22 -22.19 -19.00
CA ASP A 480 -0.41 -23.06 -19.85
C ASP A 480 -0.99 -24.48 -19.85
N ALA A 481 -0.78 -25.20 -20.96
CA ALA A 481 -1.25 -26.57 -21.09
C ALA A 481 -0.56 -27.49 -20.07
N PRO A 482 -1.25 -28.51 -19.54
CA PRO A 482 -0.66 -29.45 -18.59
C PRO A 482 0.50 -30.22 -19.23
N GLU A 483 1.74 -29.94 -18.82
CA GLU A 483 2.93 -30.63 -19.35
C GLU A 483 3.01 -32.10 -18.95
N HIS A 484 2.28 -32.48 -17.90
CA HIS A 484 2.26 -33.83 -17.34
C HIS A 484 1.27 -34.77 -18.05
N VAL A 485 0.49 -34.26 -19.02
CA VAL A 485 -0.41 -35.06 -19.86
C VAL A 485 0.10 -35.03 -21.30
N SER A 486 0.04 -36.18 -21.97
CA SER A 486 0.51 -36.27 -23.36
C SER A 486 -0.38 -35.44 -24.29
N LYS A 487 0.21 -34.83 -25.33
CA LYS A 487 -0.53 -34.02 -26.30
C LYS A 487 -1.71 -34.76 -26.92
N GLY A 488 -1.55 -36.05 -27.21
CA GLY A 488 -2.61 -36.88 -27.79
C GLY A 488 -3.84 -37.00 -26.88
N GLN A 489 -3.64 -37.16 -25.57
CA GLN A 489 -4.75 -37.21 -24.60
C GLN A 489 -5.46 -35.87 -24.45
N LEU A 490 -4.77 -34.75 -24.72
CA LEU A 490 -5.38 -33.42 -24.71
C LEU A 490 -6.18 -33.09 -25.98
N GLU A 491 -6.03 -33.84 -27.08
CA GLU A 491 -6.69 -33.56 -28.36
C GLU A 491 -8.21 -33.70 -28.32
N GLN A 492 -8.73 -34.43 -27.33
CA GLN A 492 -10.17 -34.55 -27.08
C GLN A 492 -10.79 -33.24 -26.59
N PHE A 493 -9.98 -32.36 -25.99
CA PHE A 493 -10.42 -31.04 -25.58
C PHE A 493 -10.27 -30.03 -26.73
N GLY A 494 -11.17 -29.05 -26.81
CA GLY A 494 -11.16 -28.06 -27.89
C GLY A 494 -9.85 -27.27 -27.98
N GLN A 495 -9.36 -27.00 -29.21
CA GLN A 495 -8.11 -26.24 -29.43
C GLN A 495 -8.18 -24.77 -28.94
N ASP A 496 -9.37 -24.26 -28.65
CA ASP A 496 -9.59 -22.92 -28.09
C ASP A 496 -9.45 -22.88 -26.55
N GLN A 497 -9.10 -24.01 -25.90
CA GLN A 497 -8.90 -24.07 -24.46
C GLN A 497 -7.63 -23.30 -24.04
N GLN A 498 -7.86 -22.16 -23.40
CA GLN A 498 -6.78 -21.24 -22.96
C GLN A 498 -6.55 -21.26 -21.45
N ILE A 499 -7.50 -21.81 -20.71
CA ILE A 499 -7.39 -22.02 -19.27
C ILE A 499 -7.68 -23.48 -19.00
N TRP A 500 -6.76 -24.10 -18.29
CA TRP A 500 -6.81 -25.47 -17.85
C TRP A 500 -7.24 -25.50 -16.40
N VAL A 501 -8.31 -26.22 -16.14
CA VAL A 501 -8.85 -26.46 -14.80
C VAL A 501 -8.65 -27.94 -14.56
N GLU A 502 -7.96 -28.29 -13.47
CA GLU A 502 -7.60 -29.68 -13.19
C GLU A 502 -7.59 -29.99 -11.69
N ILE A 503 -7.71 -31.27 -11.35
CA ILE A 503 -7.36 -31.80 -10.03
C ILE A 503 -6.25 -32.82 -10.22
N GLY A 504 -5.06 -32.56 -9.68
CA GLY A 504 -3.97 -33.54 -9.62
C GLY A 504 -4.03 -34.33 -8.32
N ALA A 505 -3.85 -35.64 -8.36
CA ALA A 505 -3.82 -36.50 -7.19
C ALA A 505 -2.92 -37.72 -7.42
N THR A 506 -2.31 -38.23 -6.35
CA THR A 506 -1.62 -39.53 -6.41
C THR A 506 -2.66 -40.64 -6.22
N LEU A 507 -2.85 -41.48 -7.23
CA LEU A 507 -3.70 -42.65 -7.17
C LEU A 507 -2.88 -43.88 -6.78
N GLU A 508 -3.27 -44.54 -5.70
CA GLU A 508 -2.82 -45.87 -5.33
C GLU A 508 -3.82 -46.93 -5.79
N VAL A 509 -3.33 -47.93 -6.51
CA VAL A 509 -4.11 -49.05 -7.07
C VAL A 509 -3.49 -50.38 -6.63
N LYS A 510 -4.28 -51.37 -6.19
CA LYS A 510 -3.76 -52.68 -5.77
C LYS A 510 -3.88 -53.75 -6.87
N PHE A 511 -2.85 -53.97 -7.65
CA PHE A 511 -2.83 -55.11 -8.57
C PHE A 511 -2.36 -56.36 -7.82
N GLY A 512 -3.31 -57.16 -7.31
CA GLY A 512 -3.02 -58.27 -6.40
C GLY A 512 -2.40 -57.77 -5.09
N ASP A 513 -1.28 -58.36 -4.67
CA ASP A 513 -0.57 -58.00 -3.42
C ASP A 513 0.35 -56.77 -3.57
N LYS A 514 0.53 -56.23 -4.78
CA LYS A 514 1.46 -55.12 -5.04
C LYS A 514 0.70 -53.83 -5.36
N PRO A 515 0.83 -52.77 -4.53
CA PRO A 515 0.30 -51.46 -4.86
C PRO A 515 1.13 -50.79 -5.96
N GLN A 516 0.45 -50.15 -6.90
CA GLN A 516 1.01 -49.28 -7.92
C GLN A 516 0.60 -47.84 -7.64
N THR A 517 1.50 -46.91 -7.96
CA THR A 517 1.27 -45.48 -7.78
C THR A 517 1.24 -44.79 -9.14
N ILE A 518 0.15 -44.06 -9.39
CA ILE A 518 -0.12 -43.35 -10.63
C ILE A 518 -0.31 -41.87 -10.27
N ASP A 519 0.41 -40.98 -10.93
CA ASP A 519 0.07 -39.55 -10.86
C ASP A 519 -1.12 -39.34 -11.79
N SER A 520 -2.26 -38.99 -11.21
CA SER A 520 -3.57 -38.92 -11.88
C SER A 520 -4.08 -37.48 -11.91
N TYR A 521 -4.70 -37.11 -13.02
CA TYR A 521 -5.13 -35.76 -13.31
C TYR A 521 -6.56 -35.79 -13.86
N PHE A 522 -7.45 -35.12 -13.15
CA PHE A 522 -8.82 -34.90 -13.58
C PHE A 522 -8.82 -33.60 -14.38
N ILE A 523 -8.99 -33.68 -15.70
CA ILE A 523 -9.01 -32.49 -16.57
C ILE A 523 -10.44 -32.11 -16.88
N PHE A 524 -10.75 -30.83 -16.69
CA PHE A 524 -12.07 -30.25 -16.96
C PHE A 524 -12.02 -29.36 -18.21
N GLY A 525 -12.88 -29.64 -19.17
CA GLY A 525 -12.89 -28.90 -20.42
C GLY A 525 -14.12 -29.19 -21.26
N LYS A 526 -14.22 -28.48 -22.40
CA LYS A 526 -15.22 -28.80 -23.41
C LYS A 526 -14.69 -29.89 -24.31
N ASP A 527 -15.46 -30.96 -24.44
CA ASP A 527 -15.21 -31.99 -25.43
C ASP A 527 -15.29 -31.38 -26.83
N LYS A 528 -14.30 -31.71 -27.67
CA LYS A 528 -14.15 -31.16 -29.02
C LYS A 528 -15.33 -31.51 -29.92
N ALA A 529 -15.92 -32.70 -29.76
CA ALA A 529 -17.00 -33.19 -30.61
C ALA A 529 -18.38 -32.66 -30.19
N SER A 530 -18.74 -32.85 -28.92
CA SER A 530 -20.06 -32.52 -28.38
C SER A 530 -20.18 -31.08 -27.89
N GLN A 531 -19.04 -30.40 -27.65
CA GLN A 531 -18.96 -29.11 -26.98
C GLN A 531 -19.52 -29.10 -25.54
N ALA A 532 -19.86 -30.27 -25.00
CA ALA A 532 -20.30 -30.44 -23.63
C ALA A 532 -19.11 -30.34 -22.67
N MET A 533 -19.37 -29.84 -21.46
CA MET A 533 -18.39 -29.90 -20.39
C MET A 533 -18.20 -31.35 -19.94
N VAL A 534 -16.97 -31.84 -20.00
CA VAL A 534 -16.59 -33.20 -19.60
C VAL A 534 -15.48 -33.16 -18.55
N VAL A 535 -15.32 -34.30 -17.88
CA VAL A 535 -14.20 -34.57 -16.97
C VAL A 535 -13.63 -35.93 -17.32
N ASP A 536 -12.33 -35.97 -17.52
CA ASP A 536 -11.59 -37.20 -17.78
C ASP A 536 -10.48 -37.39 -16.75
N ILE A 537 -10.20 -38.64 -16.40
CA ILE A 537 -9.06 -39.00 -15.55
C ILE A 537 -7.96 -39.54 -16.45
N LEU A 538 -6.81 -38.89 -16.39
CA LEU A 538 -5.62 -39.25 -17.15
C LEU A 538 -4.47 -39.48 -16.19
N GLY A 539 -3.57 -40.41 -16.52
CA GLY A 539 -2.37 -40.61 -15.73
C GLY A 539 -1.53 -41.77 -16.25
N THR A 540 -0.26 -41.76 -15.88
CA THR A 540 0.68 -42.82 -16.21
C THR A 540 1.37 -43.29 -14.94
N ALA A 541 1.45 -44.61 -14.76
CA ALA A 541 2.07 -45.21 -13.60
C ALA A 541 3.57 -44.93 -13.55
N LYS A 542 4.11 -44.69 -12.35
CA LYS A 542 5.55 -44.51 -12.14
C LYS A 542 6.37 -45.78 -12.45
N SER A 543 5.71 -46.92 -12.33
CA SER A 543 6.23 -48.22 -12.71
C SER A 543 5.10 -49.09 -13.22
N SER A 544 5.41 -49.94 -14.19
CA SER A 544 4.53 -50.97 -14.71
C SER A 544 4.93 -52.38 -14.26
N LYS A 545 5.99 -52.50 -13.44
CA LYS A 545 6.53 -53.80 -13.04
C LYS A 545 5.63 -54.51 -12.04
N GLY A 546 5.37 -55.80 -12.31
CA GLY A 546 4.64 -56.68 -11.40
C GLY A 546 3.14 -56.40 -11.30
N ILE A 547 2.55 -55.74 -12.30
CA ILE A 547 1.09 -55.61 -12.47
C ILE A 547 0.47 -56.98 -12.78
N PHE A 548 1.15 -57.77 -13.61
CA PHE A 548 0.72 -59.11 -13.99
C PHE A 548 1.44 -60.17 -13.17
N SER A 549 0.70 -61.20 -12.78
CA SER A 549 1.24 -62.44 -12.21
C SER A 549 1.41 -63.54 -13.26
N PHE A 550 0.87 -63.35 -14.48
CA PHE A 550 0.96 -64.31 -15.56
C PHE A 550 2.41 -64.41 -16.07
N PRO A 551 3.04 -65.61 -16.07
CA PRO A 551 4.41 -65.78 -16.53
C PRO A 551 4.60 -65.34 -17.98
N GLY A 552 5.65 -64.55 -18.24
CA GLY A 552 5.98 -64.06 -19.57
C GLY A 552 5.20 -62.82 -20.01
N LEU A 553 4.14 -62.41 -19.29
CA LEU A 553 3.43 -61.16 -19.53
C LEU A 553 4.03 -60.01 -18.72
N GLU A 554 4.52 -58.98 -19.41
CA GLU A 554 5.15 -57.81 -18.82
C GLU A 554 4.49 -56.54 -19.38
N ALA A 555 4.36 -55.49 -18.56
CA ALA A 555 3.90 -54.19 -19.00
C ALA A 555 5.08 -53.24 -19.14
N ASP A 556 5.20 -52.56 -20.27
CA ASP A 556 6.19 -51.50 -20.50
C ASP A 556 5.68 -50.15 -19.95
N ASN A 557 4.37 -49.93 -19.98
CA ASN A 557 3.70 -48.81 -19.33
C ASN A 557 2.31 -49.21 -18.82
N LEU A 558 1.72 -48.36 -17.97
CA LEU A 558 0.34 -48.49 -17.52
C LEU A 558 -0.25 -47.08 -17.44
N ASN A 559 -1.29 -46.85 -18.23
CA ASN A 559 -2.06 -45.62 -18.25
C ASN A 559 -3.44 -45.87 -17.62
N ILE A 560 -3.99 -44.83 -17.00
CA ILE A 560 -5.39 -44.79 -16.60
C ILE A 560 -6.16 -43.89 -17.55
N GLU A 561 -7.31 -44.39 -17.97
CA GLU A 561 -8.35 -43.61 -18.66
C GLU A 561 -9.67 -43.93 -17.97
N ALA A 562 -10.41 -42.89 -17.58
CA ALA A 562 -11.71 -43.10 -16.98
C ALA A 562 -12.73 -42.15 -17.56
N GLU A 563 -13.94 -42.67 -17.68
CA GLU A 563 -15.10 -41.90 -18.13
C GLU A 563 -16.13 -41.84 -17.00
N TYR A 564 -16.70 -40.65 -16.81
CA TYR A 564 -17.81 -40.44 -15.89
C TYR A 564 -19.13 -40.67 -16.63
N THR A 565 -19.70 -41.86 -16.48
CA THR A 565 -20.87 -42.29 -17.25
C THR A 565 -22.12 -42.35 -16.40
N LYS A 566 -23.26 -42.10 -17.04
CA LYS A 566 -24.59 -42.24 -16.46
C LYS A 566 -25.17 -43.56 -16.93
N ASP A 567 -25.51 -44.45 -16.01
CA ASP A 567 -26.16 -45.70 -16.35
C ASP A 567 -27.63 -45.48 -16.80
N ALA A 568 -28.25 -46.53 -17.32
CA ALA A 568 -29.64 -46.51 -17.81
C ALA A 568 -30.67 -46.15 -16.72
N GLY A 569 -30.34 -46.30 -15.43
CA GLY A 569 -31.16 -45.91 -14.28
C GLY A 569 -30.90 -44.47 -13.81
N GLY A 570 -29.99 -43.77 -14.47
CA GLY A 570 -29.62 -42.39 -14.18
C GLY A 570 -28.61 -42.23 -13.04
N LYS A 571 -28.06 -43.32 -12.51
CA LYS A 571 -26.99 -43.29 -11.52
C LYS A 571 -25.66 -43.06 -12.27
N VAL A 572 -24.88 -42.13 -11.74
CA VAL A 572 -23.59 -41.74 -12.31
C VAL A 572 -22.47 -42.43 -11.55
N ALA A 573 -21.51 -42.99 -12.28
CA ALA A 573 -20.36 -43.70 -11.74
C ALA A 573 -19.14 -43.51 -12.65
N TRP A 574 -17.96 -43.58 -12.04
CA TRP A 574 -16.73 -43.70 -12.79
C TRP A 574 -16.50 -45.14 -13.23
N ASN A 575 -16.14 -45.33 -14.49
CA ASN A 575 -15.60 -46.58 -14.99
C ASN A 575 -14.10 -46.41 -15.21
N LEU A 576 -13.29 -47.00 -14.34
CA LEU A 576 -11.84 -46.92 -14.43
C LEU A 576 -11.35 -48.02 -15.38
N LYS A 577 -10.70 -47.62 -16.47
CA LYS A 577 -9.98 -48.52 -17.37
C LYS A 577 -8.49 -48.25 -17.22
N PHE A 578 -7.71 -49.31 -17.25
CA PHE A 578 -6.27 -49.18 -17.35
C PHE A 578 -5.81 -49.86 -18.64
N GLY A 579 -4.75 -49.37 -19.25
CA GLY A 579 -4.25 -49.95 -20.48
C GLY A 579 -2.84 -49.49 -20.76
N GLY A 580 -2.20 -50.14 -21.72
CA GLY A 580 -0.81 -49.83 -22.02
C GLY A 580 -0.21 -50.70 -23.11
N GLN A 581 1.08 -50.53 -23.29
CA GLN A 581 1.93 -51.41 -24.09
C GLN A 581 2.65 -52.39 -23.18
N GLY A 582 2.84 -53.61 -23.66
CA GLY A 582 3.50 -54.67 -22.93
C GLY A 582 4.05 -55.73 -23.88
N LYS A 583 4.48 -56.84 -23.29
CA LYS A 583 5.04 -57.98 -23.99
C LYS A 583 4.52 -59.28 -23.42
N ILE A 584 4.22 -60.24 -24.27
CA ILE A 584 4.04 -61.65 -23.86
C ILE A 584 5.14 -62.50 -24.47
N ASN A 585 5.93 -63.16 -23.62
CA ASN A 585 7.09 -63.98 -24.02
C ASN A 585 8.03 -63.25 -25.01
N GLY A 586 8.19 -61.93 -24.86
CA GLY A 586 9.04 -61.07 -25.69
C GLY A 586 8.38 -60.46 -26.93
N LYS A 587 7.13 -60.81 -27.26
CA LYS A 587 6.36 -60.23 -28.35
C LYS A 587 5.55 -59.01 -27.86
N GLU A 588 5.71 -57.87 -28.54
CA GLU A 588 5.02 -56.62 -28.21
C GLU A 588 3.51 -56.70 -28.48
N LEU A 589 2.72 -56.13 -27.58
CA LEU A 589 1.27 -56.06 -27.65
C LEU A 589 0.73 -54.83 -26.90
N SER A 590 -0.52 -54.47 -27.17
CA SER A 590 -1.29 -53.56 -26.32
C SER A 590 -2.18 -54.37 -25.38
N PHE A 591 -2.48 -53.84 -24.20
CA PHE A 591 -3.43 -54.47 -23.28
C PHE A 591 -4.42 -53.45 -22.73
N SER A 592 -5.58 -53.94 -22.32
CA SER A 592 -6.59 -53.23 -21.54
C SER A 592 -6.89 -54.05 -20.29
N THR A 593 -7.20 -53.39 -19.19
CA THR A 593 -7.67 -54.05 -17.98
C THR A 593 -8.79 -53.28 -17.30
N THR A 594 -9.78 -54.03 -16.84
CA THR A 594 -10.94 -53.52 -16.11
C THR A 594 -11.06 -54.25 -14.78
N TYR A 595 -11.41 -53.51 -13.73
CA TYR A 595 -11.65 -54.10 -12.42
C TYR A 595 -13.11 -54.53 -12.30
N ASP A 596 -13.35 -55.83 -12.21
CA ASP A 596 -14.68 -56.33 -11.93
C ASP A 596 -14.96 -56.28 -10.42
N THR A 597 -15.90 -55.41 -10.05
CA THR A 597 -16.32 -55.22 -8.66
C THR A 597 -16.97 -56.46 -8.04
N SER A 598 -17.49 -57.40 -8.84
CA SER A 598 -18.18 -58.60 -8.40
C SER A 598 -17.18 -59.69 -8.00
N SER A 599 -16.25 -60.03 -8.89
CA SER A 599 -15.17 -60.99 -8.63
C SER A 599 -14.05 -60.40 -7.77
N LYS A 600 -13.91 -59.06 -7.73
CA LYS A 600 -12.76 -58.33 -7.16
C LYS A 600 -11.44 -58.67 -7.87
N GLU A 601 -11.53 -59.00 -9.15
CA GLU A 601 -10.39 -59.35 -10.00
C GLU A 601 -10.24 -58.36 -11.14
N TYR A 602 -9.03 -58.32 -11.71
CA TYR A 602 -8.74 -57.57 -12.93
C TYR A 602 -8.87 -58.50 -14.13
N MET A 603 -9.76 -58.16 -15.05
CA MET A 603 -9.81 -58.78 -16.37
C MET A 603 -8.77 -58.08 -17.25
N VAL A 604 -7.96 -58.84 -17.99
CA VAL A 604 -6.91 -58.31 -18.88
C VAL A 604 -7.20 -58.81 -20.29
N ASP A 605 -7.45 -57.87 -21.19
CA ASP A 605 -7.64 -58.13 -22.62
C ASP A 605 -6.31 -57.89 -23.34
N LEU A 606 -5.84 -58.86 -24.11
CA LEU A 606 -4.63 -58.72 -24.93
C LEU A 606 -5.02 -58.32 -26.35
N ILE A 607 -4.53 -57.16 -26.78
CA ILE A 607 -4.91 -56.52 -28.04
C ILE A 607 -3.74 -56.65 -29.03
N ASP A 608 -3.70 -57.78 -29.74
CA ASP A 608 -2.86 -58.00 -30.91
C ASP A 608 -3.55 -59.04 -31.84
N LYS A 609 -3.71 -58.68 -33.12
CA LYS A 609 -4.41 -59.49 -34.13
C LYS A 609 -3.59 -60.67 -34.65
N ASP A 610 -2.30 -60.72 -34.31
CA ASP A 610 -1.35 -61.71 -34.82
C ASP A 610 -0.80 -62.64 -33.73
N LEU A 611 -1.41 -62.66 -32.54
CA LEU A 611 -1.02 -63.55 -31.45
C LEU A 611 -1.29 -65.03 -31.82
N SER A 612 -0.28 -65.90 -31.66
CA SER A 612 -0.43 -67.35 -31.82
C SER A 612 -0.53 -68.06 -30.48
N VAL A 613 -1.06 -69.29 -30.46
CA VAL A 613 -1.07 -70.15 -29.25
C VAL A 613 0.36 -70.35 -28.71
N ALA A 614 1.35 -70.44 -29.60
CA ALA A 614 2.75 -70.54 -29.21
C ALA A 614 3.30 -69.28 -28.52
N ASP A 615 2.77 -68.09 -28.82
CA ASP A 615 3.22 -66.84 -28.20
C ASP A 615 2.72 -66.71 -26.75
N VAL A 616 1.56 -67.27 -26.42
CA VAL A 616 0.95 -67.22 -25.07
C VAL A 616 1.36 -68.40 -24.19
N PHE A 617 1.23 -69.60 -24.73
CA PHE A 617 1.38 -70.86 -23.98
C PHE A 617 2.68 -71.58 -24.29
N GLY A 618 3.48 -71.10 -25.24
CA GLY A 618 4.79 -71.64 -25.54
C GLY A 618 5.77 -71.30 -24.42
N SER A 619 6.29 -72.32 -23.75
CA SER A 619 7.46 -72.13 -22.89
C SER A 619 8.68 -71.75 -23.74
N ALA A 620 9.54 -70.87 -23.21
CA ALA A 620 10.85 -70.58 -23.79
C ALA A 620 11.71 -71.86 -23.80
N GLY A 621 11.56 -72.70 -24.82
CA GLY A 621 12.37 -73.91 -25.02
C GLY A 621 11.65 -75.13 -25.60
N ALA A 622 10.31 -75.19 -25.63
CA ALA A 622 9.58 -76.34 -26.18
C ALA A 622 8.48 -75.89 -27.15
N ALA A 623 8.84 -75.71 -28.42
CA ALA A 623 7.87 -75.46 -29.47
C ALA A 623 7.04 -76.71 -29.72
N VAL A 624 5.76 -76.69 -29.35
CA VAL A 624 4.80 -77.73 -29.74
C VAL A 624 4.51 -77.56 -31.24
N PRO A 625 4.77 -78.57 -32.09
CA PRO A 625 4.48 -78.47 -33.52
C PRO A 625 3.02 -78.12 -33.80
N GLY A 626 2.78 -77.18 -34.71
CA GLY A 626 1.43 -76.70 -35.10
C GLY A 626 0.85 -75.55 -34.27
N PHE A 627 1.38 -75.25 -33.07
CA PHE A 627 0.84 -74.16 -32.23
C PHE A 627 1.15 -72.76 -32.76
N LYS A 628 2.17 -72.63 -33.64
CA LYS A 628 2.49 -71.37 -34.33
C LYS A 628 1.48 -71.03 -35.43
N ASP A 629 0.79 -72.03 -35.96
CA ASP A 629 -0.19 -71.87 -37.04
C ASP A 629 -1.61 -71.60 -36.50
N LEU A 630 -1.82 -71.80 -35.20
CA LEU A 630 -3.07 -71.50 -34.50
C LEU A 630 -3.07 -70.04 -34.06
N LYS A 631 -3.81 -69.20 -34.78
CA LYS A 631 -4.06 -67.81 -34.38
C LYS A 631 -5.08 -67.73 -33.26
N ILE A 632 -4.82 -66.85 -32.32
CA ILE A 632 -5.76 -66.46 -31.28
C ILE A 632 -6.59 -65.31 -31.86
N THR A 633 -7.90 -65.49 -31.90
CA THR A 633 -8.82 -64.47 -32.41
C THR A 633 -9.38 -63.55 -31.32
N GLU A 634 -9.34 -63.99 -30.06
CA GLU A 634 -9.81 -63.25 -28.88
C GLU A 634 -9.15 -63.87 -27.62
N VAL A 635 -8.52 -63.06 -26.76
CA VAL A 635 -8.01 -63.44 -25.42
C VAL A 635 -8.31 -62.34 -24.42
#